data_AF-A0A6L2PU00-F1
#
_entry.id   AF-A0A6L2PU00-F1
#
_cell.length_a   1.000
_cell.length_b   1.000
_cell.length_c   1.000
_cell.angle_alpha   90.00
_cell.angle_beta   90.00
_cell.angle_gamma   90.00
#
_symmetry.space_group_name_H-M   'P 1'
#
loop_
_entity.id
_entity.type
_entity.pdbx_description
1 polymer ?
#
loop_
_entity_poly.entity_id
_entity_poly.type
_entity_poly.pdbx_seq_one_letter_code
_entity_poly.pdbx_strand_id
1 'polypeptide(L)'
;MLRLCWIRTASTVRGLNNKHRMLMGESPEKHPLRGSRKWKNNIVMEMGCENQKWNKGRRNFGFIDTLMKDVGNYGMTPCCLHWTELPEPQKQLENLQAEVPKKKLSKKEKLRLAAEQAEQEQIELDRERQQLIQEEKSRVERKKIAAKEKAKQDVAEQAVRVVQLQETIALFKNFSEQMYKMKLEKHANKEWEQYMKCDGLPDPASLSEMNTYIYLWRASEERGLLEDVVKRTAEVLGLLGAMQELIDNALTVSPRHVENWKQVSETQICMLNRKSVQHDIRMEQQSDLDRASYLILRNIEENMQLSGLNEVRYVRKFDNFVLCLWSLLPLPAPSVPLSKTERPPLACEFADVGVAVSLPDSLLDVLLVVRAMLVKYDHFSDLCPSWVPNPIPEEEQKDLHEMCLVEWDAKHELQLLVDKENDRRAQLAAKIAAMKPAPSNSDGSRHSKSAAKNGRPASETSTLESELLELQRIQQTPVKTASEMYAEHEDERQAAVKLQYRVHLKPHELNLRKYMILGGVYHIDLLQQPPQPQKLHDNSTITVLQVPTELKPVEFHEKYVPPPPPEPGQRRLPEEIEAELKKQELELEKLALMSIELPGNVLWFEPPIVAGWDKDADLWSTEDFHDLKFNEEKQVLTFRTGRFGALGLAAYRYANLPYQSWELKPNQKGEGVSFNITAAVMIVEFVIKGDKVCVTQLQNGATEALQEIVGKYYSPYQLRKLMCSGGVDLFPLHDACCYIDGATPKHRAAEDHLYHCMALLSTGHSFAWSRWNLLAGRCNMVLQMKETLEKRRQKDYSLLLVTPQKACIVDCTEMSQSFSDECMQGMKCQFLKELIKSIKGTRYSIVASLLQFYSDLYHLALDRGSSAARGKINDIPFTMAETVFEMLAMTRVLSFS
;
A
#
# COMPACT_ATOMS: atom_id res chain seq x y z
N MET A 1 -59.52 -25.34 -16.35
CA MET A 1 -59.88 -23.98 -15.87
C MET A 1 -58.60 -23.17 -15.94
N LEU A 2 -58.42 -22.20 -16.85
CA LEU A 2 -59.04 -20.85 -16.90
C LEU A 2 -58.61 -20.02 -15.67
N ARG A 3 -57.94 -18.85 -15.78
CA ARG A 3 -57.60 -17.94 -16.92
C ARG A 3 -56.18 -17.36 -16.69
N LEU A 4 -55.28 -17.36 -17.68
CA LEU A 4 -55.05 -16.33 -18.73
C LEU A 4 -54.70 -14.94 -18.13
N CYS A 5 -53.49 -14.35 -18.21
CA CYS A 5 -52.45 -14.22 -19.27
C CYS A 5 -52.60 -12.94 -20.14
N TRP A 6 -51.50 -12.53 -20.79
CA TRP A 6 -51.25 -11.41 -21.72
C TRP A 6 -50.82 -10.08 -21.06
N ILE A 7 -49.67 -9.46 -21.38
CA ILE A 7 -48.98 -9.15 -22.66
C ILE A 7 -49.72 -8.06 -23.47
N ARG A 8 -49.16 -6.84 -23.56
CA ARG A 8 -48.50 -6.31 -24.80
C ARG A 8 -47.99 -4.86 -24.68
N THR A 9 -46.77 -4.65 -25.20
CA THR A 9 -46.25 -3.52 -26.01
C THR A 9 -46.74 -2.07 -25.81
N ALA A 10 -45.74 -1.20 -25.55
CA ALA A 10 -45.37 -0.03 -26.35
C ALA A 10 -46.45 0.84 -27.03
N SER A 11 -46.35 2.17 -26.81
CA SER A 11 -45.86 3.15 -27.81
C SER A 11 -46.34 4.57 -27.48
N THR A 12 -45.51 5.59 -27.77
CA THR A 12 -45.91 6.95 -28.22
C THR A 12 -46.77 7.84 -27.28
N VAL A 13 -46.79 9.18 -27.37
CA VAL A 13 -45.81 10.22 -27.78
C VAL A 13 -46.45 11.59 -27.45
N ARG A 14 -45.67 12.59 -27.01
CA ARG A 14 -46.09 14.01 -26.77
C ARG A 14 -47.20 14.18 -25.70
N GLY A 15 -47.31 15.29 -24.98
CA GLY A 15 -46.53 16.53 -24.98
C GLY A 15 -47.43 17.73 -24.66
N LEU A 16 -46.82 18.87 -24.32
CA LEU A 16 -47.46 20.16 -24.01
C LEU A 16 -48.26 20.19 -22.67
N ASN A 17 -48.42 21.32 -21.97
CA ASN A 17 -47.62 22.51 -21.67
C ASN A 17 -48.55 23.43 -20.84
N ASN A 18 -47.96 24.32 -20.03
CA ASN A 18 -48.55 25.59 -19.56
C ASN A 18 -49.68 25.63 -18.50
N LYS A 19 -49.20 25.94 -17.27
CA LYS A 19 -49.37 27.25 -16.58
C LYS A 19 -50.64 27.61 -15.78
N HIS A 20 -50.33 28.01 -14.54
CA HIS A 20 -50.99 29.02 -13.68
C HIS A 20 -52.32 28.60 -13.01
N ARG A 21 -52.67 29.09 -11.81
CA ARG A 21 -52.35 30.41 -11.22
C ARG A 21 -52.57 30.47 -9.68
N MET A 22 -51.88 31.41 -9.00
CA MET A 22 -52.34 32.18 -7.81
C MET A 22 -52.39 31.47 -6.42
N LEU A 23 -52.24 32.12 -5.25
CA LEU A 23 -52.30 33.53 -4.81
C LEU A 23 -51.42 33.80 -3.54
N MET A 24 -50.88 35.04 -3.37
CA MET A 24 -50.40 35.74 -2.14
C MET A 24 -49.42 35.01 -1.16
N GLY A 25 -48.47 35.63 -0.44
CA GLY A 25 -48.07 37.02 -0.16
C GLY A 25 -47.11 36.99 1.07
N GLU A 26 -46.30 37.99 1.43
CA GLU A 26 -45.99 39.31 0.85
C GLU A 26 -44.48 39.64 1.06
N SER A 27 -44.09 40.90 1.35
CA SER A 27 -42.75 41.36 1.78
C SER A 27 -42.91 42.71 2.53
N PRO A 28 -41.86 43.31 3.14
CA PRO A 28 -41.02 44.26 2.39
C PRO A 28 -39.51 44.20 2.74
N GLU A 29 -38.62 44.22 1.72
CA GLU A 29 -37.71 45.35 1.35
C GLU A 29 -36.59 45.73 2.38
N LYS A 30 -35.34 46.11 2.04
CA LYS A 30 -34.80 46.81 0.85
C LYS A 30 -33.39 46.36 0.42
N HIS A 31 -33.17 46.47 -0.90
CA HIS A 31 -31.89 46.50 -1.66
C HIS A 31 -30.99 47.73 -1.30
N PRO A 32 -29.75 47.98 -1.84
CA PRO A 32 -29.29 47.58 -3.20
C PRO A 32 -27.78 47.34 -3.54
N LEU A 33 -27.60 46.59 -4.64
CA LEU A 33 -26.69 46.81 -5.80
C LEU A 33 -25.14 46.83 -5.67
N ARG A 34 -24.51 45.87 -6.39
CA ARG A 34 -23.62 46.00 -7.60
C ARG A 34 -22.32 45.18 -7.49
N GLY A 35 -21.99 44.44 -8.56
CA GLY A 35 -20.63 43.92 -8.76
C GLY A 35 -20.54 42.62 -9.58
N SER A 36 -20.47 42.72 -10.90
CA SER A 36 -20.12 41.57 -11.76
C SER A 36 -18.62 41.27 -11.68
N ARG A 37 -18.22 40.00 -11.51
CA ARG A 37 -17.03 39.39 -12.15
C ARG A 37 -16.84 37.89 -11.88
N LYS A 38 -16.68 37.16 -12.99
CA LYS A 38 -15.76 36.03 -13.25
C LYS A 38 -15.46 35.02 -12.13
N TRP A 39 -15.81 33.77 -12.41
CA TRP A 39 -15.27 32.57 -11.78
C TRP A 39 -13.73 32.52 -11.84
N LYS A 40 -13.09 32.17 -10.72
CA LYS A 40 -11.80 31.49 -10.66
C LYS A 40 -11.81 30.56 -9.44
N ASN A 41 -11.47 29.30 -9.65
CA ASN A 41 -11.21 28.35 -8.57
C ASN A 41 -9.92 28.78 -7.85
N ASN A 42 -9.94 28.76 -6.53
CA ASN A 42 -8.76 28.66 -5.67
C ASN A 42 -9.17 27.80 -4.47
N ILE A 43 -8.77 26.53 -4.47
CA ILE A 43 -8.75 25.70 -3.27
C ILE A 43 -7.38 25.92 -2.64
N VAL A 44 -7.35 26.52 -1.46
CA VAL A 44 -6.13 26.59 -0.63
C VAL A 44 -6.16 25.36 0.27
N MET A 45 -5.12 24.53 0.20
CA MET A 45 -4.88 23.51 1.22
C MET A 45 -4.19 24.18 2.41
N GLU A 46 -4.77 24.06 3.59
CA GLU A 46 -4.03 24.26 4.84
C GLU A 46 -3.53 22.90 5.32
N MET A 47 -2.20 22.74 5.37
CA MET A 47 -1.56 21.60 6.04
C MET A 47 -1.20 22.05 7.47
N GLY A 48 -1.91 21.50 8.47
CA GLY A 48 -1.54 21.66 9.87
C GLY A 48 -0.39 20.70 10.23
N CYS A 49 0.78 21.24 10.56
CA CYS A 49 1.86 20.46 11.17
C CYS A 49 1.73 20.46 12.69
N GLU A 50 1.48 19.31 13.31
CA GLU A 50 1.66 19.14 14.75
C GLU A 50 3.12 18.76 15.08
N ASN A 51 3.81 19.64 15.80
CA ASN A 51 5.16 19.41 16.29
C ASN A 51 5.13 18.72 17.67
N GLN A 52 5.34 17.40 17.74
CA GLN A 52 5.68 16.74 19.00
C GLN A 52 7.19 16.81 19.27
N LYS A 53 7.56 17.46 20.38
CA LYS A 53 8.95 17.55 20.86
C LYS A 53 9.29 16.32 21.72
N TRP A 54 10.25 15.51 21.29
CA TRP A 54 10.85 14.48 22.14
C TRP A 54 12.14 14.98 22.84
N ASN A 55 12.20 14.78 24.16
CA ASN A 55 13.36 15.13 24.98
C ASN A 55 14.49 14.10 24.82
N LYS A 56 15.72 14.57 24.54
CA LYS A 56 16.90 13.71 24.42
C LYS A 56 17.44 13.28 25.80
N GLY A 57 17.09 12.07 26.23
CA GLY A 57 17.85 11.34 27.24
C GLY A 57 19.16 10.81 26.66
N ARG A 58 20.30 11.06 27.31
CA ARG A 58 21.60 10.49 26.89
C ARG A 58 21.76 9.05 27.41
N ARG A 59 22.12 8.11 26.54
CA ARG A 59 22.96 6.95 26.89
C ARG A 59 23.86 6.59 25.71
N ASN A 60 25.09 6.20 26.01
CA ASN A 60 26.17 6.06 25.01
C ASN A 60 26.11 4.69 24.32
N PHE A 61 26.20 4.69 22.99
CA PHE A 61 26.92 3.64 22.25
C PHE A 61 27.75 4.30 21.16
N GLY A 62 29.06 4.13 21.22
CA GLY A 62 29.96 4.54 20.16
C GLY A 62 30.41 3.33 19.37
N PHE A 63 30.09 3.26 18.09
CA PHE A 63 30.93 2.77 16.99
C PHE A 63 30.13 2.90 15.68
N ILE A 64 30.43 3.96 14.92
CA ILE A 64 30.31 4.18 13.46
C ILE A 64 30.48 5.70 13.30
N ASP A 65 31.70 6.12 12.99
CA ASP A 65 32.03 7.51 12.70
C ASP A 65 33.01 7.57 11.53
N THR A 66 32.47 7.37 10.33
CA THR A 66 33.06 7.74 9.02
C THR A 66 31.91 7.68 7.99
N LEU A 67 31.83 8.67 7.09
CA LEU A 67 30.78 8.86 6.05
C LEU A 67 29.42 9.43 6.52
N MET A 68 29.42 10.62 7.12
CA MET A 68 28.49 11.70 6.74
C MET A 68 29.07 13.09 7.09
N LYS A 69 29.69 13.73 6.11
CA LYS A 69 29.73 15.19 5.99
C LYS A 69 29.22 15.55 4.59
N ASP A 70 28.67 16.74 4.47
CA ASP A 70 28.15 17.37 3.26
C ASP A 70 26.80 16.81 2.75
N VAL A 71 25.73 17.12 3.49
CA VAL A 71 24.40 17.34 2.91
C VAL A 71 24.06 18.83 3.03
N GLY A 72 24.09 19.54 1.91
CA GLY A 72 23.67 20.93 1.79
C GLY A 72 23.20 21.24 0.38
N ASN A 73 21.98 21.75 0.25
CA ASN A 73 21.31 22.20 -0.98
C ASN A 73 21.02 21.14 -2.06
N TYR A 74 19.83 20.52 -1.98
CA TYR A 74 19.11 20.10 -3.18
C TYR A 74 18.37 21.29 -3.80
N GLY A 75 19.01 21.94 -4.77
CA GLY A 75 18.33 22.76 -5.77
C GLY A 75 18.06 21.92 -7.02
N MET A 76 16.88 22.06 -7.62
CA MET A 76 16.59 21.42 -8.91
C MET A 76 17.58 21.88 -9.99
N THR A 77 18.16 20.94 -10.74
CA THR A 77 18.96 21.24 -11.93
C THR A 77 18.28 20.71 -13.21
N PRO A 78 17.94 21.60 -14.16
CA PRO A 78 17.67 21.18 -15.53
C PRO A 78 18.99 20.89 -16.26
N CYS A 79 18.96 20.00 -17.27
CA CYS A 79 20.11 19.76 -18.14
C CYS A 79 20.43 20.99 -19.00
N CYS A 80 21.36 21.83 -18.53
CA CYS A 80 22.02 22.84 -19.34
C CYS A 80 23.44 22.40 -19.69
N LEU A 81 23.75 22.46 -20.99
CA LEU A 81 25.09 22.24 -21.54
C LEU A 81 26.09 23.20 -20.89
N HIS A 82 27.19 22.68 -20.34
CA HIS A 82 28.36 23.50 -20.04
C HIS A 82 29.38 23.38 -21.17
N TRP A 83 29.79 24.53 -21.70
CA TRP A 83 30.88 24.63 -22.66
C TRP A 83 32.20 24.47 -21.92
N THR A 84 33.02 23.50 -22.32
CA THR A 84 34.43 23.46 -21.94
C THR A 84 35.22 24.40 -22.84
N GLU A 85 35.63 25.54 -22.30
CA GLU A 85 36.55 26.46 -22.95
C GLU A 85 37.90 25.76 -23.21
N LEU A 86 38.39 25.84 -24.45
CA LEU A 86 39.71 25.35 -24.83
C LEU A 86 40.76 26.47 -24.62
N PRO A 87 42.03 26.13 -24.27
CA PRO A 87 43.02 27.15 -23.92
C PRO A 87 43.49 27.98 -25.12
N GLU A 88 43.64 29.29 -24.94
CA GLU A 88 44.32 30.17 -25.88
C GLU A 88 45.82 29.82 -26.00
N PRO A 89 46.37 29.70 -27.23
CA PRO A 89 47.82 29.69 -27.43
C PRO A 89 48.33 31.12 -27.69
N GLN A 90 48.81 31.79 -26.63
CA GLN A 90 49.66 32.97 -26.82
C GLN A 90 50.99 32.57 -27.48
N LYS A 91 51.30 33.15 -28.65
CA LYS A 91 52.68 33.27 -29.12
C LYS A 91 52.94 34.61 -29.78
N GLN A 92 53.96 35.29 -29.27
CA GLN A 92 54.48 36.55 -29.76
C GLN A 92 55.20 36.35 -31.09
N LEU A 93 55.11 37.34 -31.99
CA LEU A 93 56.29 37.81 -32.71
C LEU A 93 56.12 39.29 -33.09
N GLU A 94 57.09 40.11 -32.70
CA GLU A 94 57.13 41.53 -33.04
C GLU A 94 57.75 41.79 -34.43
N ASN A 95 57.47 43.00 -34.93
CA ASN A 95 58.28 43.77 -35.88
C ASN A 95 58.51 43.25 -37.31
N LEU A 96 57.98 44.01 -38.28
CA LEU A 96 58.83 44.86 -39.12
C LEU A 96 58.02 46.06 -39.68
N GLN A 97 58.63 47.25 -39.68
CA GLN A 97 58.01 48.50 -40.11
C GLN A 97 58.09 48.68 -41.64
N ALA A 98 57.07 49.31 -42.24
CA ALA A 98 57.18 49.99 -43.53
C ALA A 98 56.11 51.09 -43.69
N GLU A 99 56.51 52.36 -43.61
CA GLU A 99 55.66 53.49 -43.99
C GLU A 99 55.65 53.71 -45.51
N VAL A 100 54.49 53.69 -46.17
CA VAL A 100 54.24 54.37 -47.47
C VAL A 100 52.74 54.67 -47.63
N PRO A 101 52.27 55.57 -48.53
CA PRO A 101 51.35 56.62 -48.11
C PRO A 101 49.89 56.39 -48.53
N LYS A 102 48.97 57.09 -47.85
CA LYS A 102 47.53 57.14 -48.17
C LYS A 102 47.27 57.72 -49.57
N LYS A 103 47.19 56.88 -50.61
CA LYS A 103 46.52 57.23 -51.86
C LYS A 103 45.01 57.34 -51.62
N LYS A 104 44.42 58.48 -52.00
CA LYS A 104 42.97 58.70 -51.96
C LYS A 104 42.28 57.87 -53.05
N LEU A 105 41.88 56.64 -52.72
CA LEU A 105 40.97 55.83 -53.54
C LEU A 105 39.64 56.56 -53.75
N SER A 106 39.11 56.49 -54.97
CA SER A 106 37.87 57.17 -55.33
C SER A 106 36.67 56.57 -54.59
N LYS A 107 35.65 57.40 -54.30
CA LYS A 107 34.41 56.98 -53.60
C LYS A 107 33.69 55.83 -54.33
N LYS A 108 33.93 55.66 -55.64
CA LYS A 108 33.38 54.59 -56.49
C LYS A 108 34.16 53.25 -56.40
N GLU A 109 35.45 53.27 -56.09
CA GLU A 109 36.26 52.05 -55.94
C GLU A 109 36.09 51.42 -54.56
N LYS A 110 36.05 52.22 -53.48
CA LYS A 110 35.71 51.70 -52.14
C LYS A 110 34.33 51.05 -52.10
N LEU A 111 33.37 51.55 -52.87
CA LEU A 111 32.03 50.98 -52.99
C LEU A 111 32.02 49.68 -53.79
N ARG A 112 32.88 49.52 -54.81
CA ARG A 112 33.05 48.23 -55.50
C ARG A 112 33.75 47.20 -54.63
N LEU A 113 34.84 47.55 -53.96
CA LEU A 113 35.55 46.62 -53.08
C LEU A 113 34.67 46.15 -51.92
N ALA A 114 33.90 47.06 -51.30
CA ALA A 114 32.95 46.69 -50.25
C ALA A 114 31.76 45.86 -50.77
N ALA A 115 31.30 46.08 -52.01
CA ALA A 115 30.27 45.25 -52.62
C ALA A 115 30.80 43.85 -52.97
N GLU A 116 32.03 43.75 -53.48
CA GLU A 116 32.70 42.48 -53.84
C GLU A 116 33.09 41.68 -52.59
N GLN A 117 33.49 42.35 -51.50
CA GLN A 117 33.66 41.73 -50.18
C GLN A 117 32.33 41.26 -49.58
N ALA A 118 31.26 42.09 -49.64
CA ALA A 118 29.94 41.67 -49.18
C ALA A 118 29.34 40.53 -50.04
N GLU A 119 29.63 40.47 -51.35
CA GLU A 119 29.25 39.38 -52.24
C GLU A 119 30.05 38.10 -51.93
N GLN A 120 31.34 38.20 -51.62
CA GLN A 120 32.15 37.08 -51.14
C GLN A 120 31.68 36.58 -49.76
N GLU A 121 31.41 37.46 -48.81
CA GLU A 121 30.82 37.12 -47.50
C GLU A 121 29.44 36.47 -47.65
N GLN A 122 28.58 36.94 -48.57
CA GLN A 122 27.31 36.28 -48.89
C GLN A 122 27.53 34.88 -49.47
N ILE A 123 28.49 34.71 -50.38
CA ILE A 123 28.82 33.41 -51.00
C ILE A 123 29.43 32.44 -49.96
N GLU A 124 30.24 32.91 -49.03
CA GLU A 124 30.78 32.07 -47.94
C GLU A 124 29.68 31.70 -46.94
N LEU A 125 28.87 32.66 -46.49
CA LEU A 125 27.71 32.40 -45.62
C LEU A 125 26.70 31.43 -46.25
N ASP A 126 26.42 31.54 -47.56
CA ASP A 126 25.55 30.59 -48.26
C ASP A 126 26.20 29.21 -48.44
N ARG A 127 27.53 29.13 -48.56
CA ARG A 127 28.27 27.85 -48.58
C ARG A 127 28.26 27.18 -47.21
N GLU A 128 28.55 27.91 -46.14
CA GLU A 128 28.47 27.41 -44.77
C GLU A 128 27.04 26.96 -44.43
N ARG A 129 26.04 27.75 -44.81
CA ARG A 129 24.62 27.39 -44.68
C ARG A 129 24.28 26.13 -45.46
N GLN A 130 24.79 25.95 -46.68
CA GLN A 130 24.61 24.71 -47.44
C GLN A 130 25.31 23.50 -46.80
N GLN A 131 26.49 23.68 -46.21
CA GLN A 131 27.21 22.64 -45.47
C GLN A 131 26.43 22.21 -44.22
N LEU A 132 25.98 23.16 -43.40
CA LEU A 132 25.14 22.90 -42.22
C LEU A 132 23.82 22.19 -42.59
N ILE A 133 23.17 22.61 -43.68
CA ILE A 133 21.97 21.92 -44.20
C ILE A 133 22.28 20.48 -44.64
N GLN A 134 23.45 20.24 -45.24
CA GLN A 134 23.85 18.91 -45.71
C GLN A 134 24.28 17.99 -44.56
N GLU A 135 24.93 18.52 -43.53
CA GLU A 135 25.26 17.80 -42.30
C GLU A 135 24.00 17.44 -41.53
N GLU A 136 23.06 18.37 -41.35
CA GLU A 136 21.76 18.10 -40.72
C GLU A 136 20.94 17.06 -41.49
N LYS A 137 20.87 17.15 -42.82
CA LYS A 137 20.24 16.10 -43.64
C LYS A 137 20.88 14.73 -43.40
N SER A 138 22.22 14.68 -43.33
CA SER A 138 22.97 13.45 -43.08
C SER A 138 22.71 12.90 -41.66
N ARG A 139 22.60 13.79 -40.66
CA ARG A 139 22.27 13.45 -39.27
C ARG A 139 20.84 12.91 -39.15
N VAL A 140 19.88 13.55 -39.80
CA VAL A 140 18.47 13.12 -39.85
C VAL A 140 18.34 11.77 -40.56
N GLU A 141 19.05 11.56 -41.68
CA GLU A 141 18.98 10.28 -42.40
C GLU A 141 19.62 9.14 -41.59
N ARG A 142 20.76 9.38 -40.92
CA ARG A 142 21.34 8.42 -39.96
C ARG A 142 20.37 8.08 -38.83
N LYS A 143 19.70 9.08 -38.23
CA LYS A 143 18.66 8.87 -37.20
C LYS A 143 17.48 8.06 -37.73
N LYS A 144 17.01 8.32 -38.96
CA LYS A 144 15.93 7.56 -39.62
C LYS A 144 16.33 6.10 -39.88
N ILE A 145 17.56 5.86 -40.32
CA ILE A 145 18.07 4.50 -40.54
C ILE A 145 18.17 3.75 -39.21
N ALA A 146 18.78 4.35 -38.18
CA ALA A 146 18.89 3.77 -36.85
C ALA A 146 17.51 3.48 -36.22
N ALA A 147 16.55 4.39 -36.34
CA ALA A 147 15.17 4.17 -35.88
C ALA A 147 14.48 3.01 -36.62
N LYS A 148 14.67 2.90 -37.95
CA LYS A 148 14.14 1.78 -38.75
C LYS A 148 14.80 0.43 -38.43
N GLU A 149 16.07 0.42 -38.04
CA GLU A 149 16.74 -0.81 -37.61
C GLU A 149 16.33 -1.20 -36.18
N LYS A 150 16.24 -0.24 -35.26
CA LYS A 150 15.71 -0.46 -33.90
C LYS A 150 14.27 -1.00 -33.92
N ALA A 151 13.36 -0.36 -34.68
CA ALA A 151 11.98 -0.83 -34.80
C ALA A 151 11.86 -2.27 -35.33
N LYS A 152 12.80 -2.71 -36.19
CA LYS A 152 12.86 -4.11 -36.65
C LYS A 152 13.38 -5.07 -35.58
N GLN A 153 14.28 -4.61 -34.71
CA GLN A 153 14.72 -5.38 -33.55
C GLN A 153 13.58 -5.50 -32.53
N ASP A 154 12.92 -4.39 -32.18
CA ASP A 154 11.80 -4.35 -31.23
C ASP A 154 10.66 -5.30 -31.65
N VAL A 155 10.28 -5.30 -32.93
CA VAL A 155 9.27 -6.24 -33.51
C VAL A 155 9.73 -7.70 -33.40
N ALA A 156 11.01 -7.98 -33.64
CA ALA A 156 11.53 -9.35 -33.59
C ALA A 156 11.66 -9.85 -32.15
N GLU A 157 12.05 -9.00 -31.20
CA GLU A 157 12.06 -9.31 -29.77
C GLU A 157 10.63 -9.51 -29.24
N GLN A 158 9.66 -8.69 -29.65
CA GLN A 158 8.26 -8.90 -29.29
C GLN A 158 7.72 -10.25 -29.79
N ALA A 159 8.06 -10.65 -31.03
CA ALA A 159 7.64 -11.94 -31.55
C ALA A 159 8.19 -13.13 -30.72
N VAL A 160 9.43 -13.05 -30.23
CA VAL A 160 10.00 -14.05 -29.31
C VAL A 160 9.34 -13.97 -27.93
N ARG A 161 9.14 -12.76 -27.40
CA ARG A 161 8.53 -12.49 -26.09
C ARG A 161 7.13 -13.09 -25.97
N VAL A 162 6.30 -12.91 -26.99
CA VAL A 162 4.94 -13.48 -27.03
C VAL A 162 4.98 -15.01 -26.92
N VAL A 163 5.82 -15.68 -27.71
CA VAL A 163 5.92 -17.16 -27.69
C VAL A 163 6.44 -17.67 -26.34
N GLN A 164 7.52 -17.07 -25.83
CA GLN A 164 8.12 -17.49 -24.56
C GLN A 164 7.18 -17.27 -23.37
N LEU A 165 6.56 -16.08 -23.24
CA LEU A 165 5.63 -15.82 -22.14
C LEU A 165 4.37 -16.68 -22.21
N GLN A 166 3.87 -17.04 -23.40
CA GLN A 166 2.77 -18.00 -23.55
C GLN A 166 3.12 -19.38 -22.99
N GLU A 167 4.34 -19.86 -23.23
CA GLU A 167 4.83 -21.15 -22.71
C GLU A 167 4.92 -21.15 -21.17
N THR A 168 5.55 -20.13 -20.57
CA THR A 168 5.71 -20.06 -19.11
C THR A 168 4.40 -19.83 -18.38
N ILE A 169 3.51 -18.99 -18.91
CA ILE A 169 2.20 -18.75 -18.29
C ILE A 169 1.30 -19.98 -18.41
N ALA A 170 1.38 -20.76 -19.50
CA ALA A 170 0.69 -22.04 -19.60
C ALA A 170 1.21 -23.06 -18.56
N LEU A 171 2.52 -23.09 -18.31
CA LEU A 171 3.14 -23.92 -17.26
C LEU A 171 2.66 -23.51 -15.86
N PHE A 172 2.64 -22.22 -15.54
CA PHE A 172 2.17 -21.73 -14.24
C PHE A 172 0.68 -22.04 -14.03
N LYS A 173 -0.17 -21.77 -15.04
CA LYS A 173 -1.61 -22.08 -14.99
C LYS A 173 -1.86 -23.58 -14.75
N ASN A 174 -1.08 -24.48 -15.36
CA ASN A 174 -1.15 -25.92 -15.09
C ASN A 174 -0.78 -26.28 -13.63
N PHE A 175 0.25 -25.65 -13.06
CA PHE A 175 0.66 -25.88 -11.67
C PHE A 175 -0.41 -25.41 -10.68
N SER A 176 -0.96 -24.20 -10.88
CA SER A 176 -2.05 -23.68 -10.06
C SER A 176 -3.34 -24.50 -10.21
N GLU A 177 -3.65 -25.03 -11.41
CA GLU A 177 -4.77 -25.97 -11.60
C GLU A 177 -4.58 -27.29 -10.84
N GLN A 178 -3.36 -27.82 -10.75
CA GLN A 178 -3.07 -29.03 -9.97
C GLN A 178 -3.16 -28.77 -8.45
N MET A 179 -2.61 -27.64 -7.98
CA MET A 179 -2.74 -27.19 -6.60
C MET A 179 -4.21 -26.98 -6.21
N TYR A 180 -5.01 -26.37 -7.10
CA TYR A 180 -6.44 -26.17 -6.91
C TYR A 180 -7.21 -27.50 -6.80
N LYS A 181 -6.93 -28.49 -7.67
CA LYS A 181 -7.52 -29.84 -7.57
C LYS A 181 -7.17 -30.52 -6.24
N MET A 182 -5.92 -30.47 -5.80
CA MET A 182 -5.51 -31.01 -4.50
C MET A 182 -6.19 -30.26 -3.32
N LYS A 183 -6.35 -28.93 -3.42
CA LYS A 183 -7.08 -28.14 -2.41
C LYS A 183 -8.57 -28.54 -2.36
N LEU A 184 -9.22 -28.82 -3.49
CA LEU A 184 -10.59 -29.35 -3.55
C LEU A 184 -10.71 -30.76 -2.94
N GLU A 185 -9.79 -31.68 -3.24
CA GLU A 185 -9.77 -33.02 -2.64
C GLU A 185 -9.59 -32.95 -1.11
N LYS A 186 -8.72 -32.05 -0.63
CA LYS A 186 -8.57 -31.76 0.81
C LYS A 186 -9.83 -31.16 1.42
N HIS A 187 -10.57 -30.34 0.69
CA HIS A 187 -11.85 -29.80 1.15
C HIS A 187 -12.91 -30.89 1.29
N ALA A 188 -13.08 -31.74 0.26
CA ALA A 188 -14.01 -32.87 0.30
C ALA A 188 -13.70 -33.85 1.45
N ASN A 189 -12.41 -34.09 1.72
CA ASN A 189 -11.98 -34.89 2.88
C ASN A 189 -12.33 -34.20 4.21
N LYS A 190 -12.12 -32.88 4.34
CA LYS A 190 -12.55 -32.10 5.53
C LYS A 190 -14.07 -32.13 5.72
N GLU A 191 -14.86 -31.99 4.66
CA GLU A 191 -16.33 -32.08 4.71
C GLU A 191 -16.78 -33.47 5.19
N TRP A 192 -16.11 -34.53 4.72
CA TRP A 192 -16.37 -35.90 5.17
C TRP A 192 -15.95 -36.14 6.63
N GLU A 193 -14.80 -35.62 7.05
CA GLU A 193 -14.35 -35.65 8.45
C GLU A 193 -15.33 -34.91 9.37
N GLN A 194 -15.83 -33.73 8.97
CA GLN A 194 -16.83 -32.97 9.71
C GLN A 194 -18.17 -33.71 9.79
N TYR A 195 -18.64 -34.31 8.69
CA TYR A 195 -19.84 -35.15 8.68
C TYR A 195 -19.74 -36.34 9.64
N MET A 196 -18.54 -36.93 9.78
CA MET A 196 -18.28 -38.06 10.69
C MET A 196 -18.07 -37.65 12.16
N LYS A 197 -17.90 -36.35 12.45
CA LYS A 197 -17.43 -35.88 13.76
C LYS A 197 -18.46 -36.05 14.88
N CYS A 198 -19.75 -35.93 14.55
CA CYS A 198 -20.90 -36.20 15.46
C CYS A 198 -20.78 -35.55 16.86
N ASP A 199 -20.21 -34.35 16.95
CA ASP A 199 -19.94 -33.63 18.22
C ASP A 199 -21.13 -32.81 18.74
N GLY A 200 -22.22 -32.73 17.96
CA GLY A 200 -23.42 -31.98 18.30
C GLY A 200 -23.34 -30.47 18.01
N LEU A 201 -22.23 -30.01 17.42
CA LEU A 201 -22.09 -28.64 16.93
C LEU A 201 -22.68 -28.51 15.51
N PRO A 202 -23.22 -27.33 15.12
CA PRO A 202 -23.72 -27.10 13.78
C PRO A 202 -22.57 -27.11 12.75
N ASP A 203 -22.85 -27.55 11.52
CA ASP A 203 -21.89 -27.39 10.42
C ASP A 203 -21.71 -25.90 10.05
N PRO A 204 -20.49 -25.32 10.13
CA PRO A 204 -20.18 -23.96 9.71
C PRO A 204 -20.53 -23.64 8.24
N ALA A 205 -20.64 -24.65 7.37
CA ALA A 205 -21.10 -24.46 6.00
C ALA A 205 -22.63 -24.34 5.89
N SER A 206 -23.39 -24.90 6.84
CA SER A 206 -24.85 -25.04 6.86
C SER A 206 -25.54 -23.89 7.62
N LEU A 207 -25.96 -22.85 6.89
CA LEU A 207 -26.66 -21.69 7.49
C LEU A 207 -27.91 -22.05 8.31
N SER A 208 -28.61 -23.14 7.96
CA SER A 208 -29.82 -23.57 8.68
C SER A 208 -29.49 -24.13 10.06
N GLU A 209 -28.41 -24.90 10.18
CA GLU A 209 -27.95 -25.46 11.45
C GLU A 209 -27.40 -24.36 12.36
N MET A 210 -26.60 -23.44 11.82
CA MET A 210 -26.10 -22.28 12.56
C MET A 210 -27.25 -21.44 13.15
N ASN A 211 -28.29 -21.15 12.35
CA ASN A 211 -29.48 -20.43 12.83
C ASN A 211 -30.26 -21.20 13.91
N THR A 212 -30.35 -22.52 13.77
CA THR A 212 -30.99 -23.40 14.77
C THR A 212 -30.18 -23.40 16.08
N TYR A 213 -28.85 -23.46 16.00
CA TYR A 213 -27.96 -23.38 17.16
C TYR A 213 -28.10 -22.06 17.92
N ILE A 214 -28.14 -20.92 17.23
CA ILE A 214 -28.39 -19.59 17.84
C ILE A 214 -29.75 -19.56 18.54
N TYR A 215 -30.80 -20.10 17.91
CA TYR A 215 -32.13 -20.18 18.50
C TYR A 215 -32.15 -21.04 19.77
N LEU A 216 -31.51 -22.21 19.75
CA LEU A 216 -31.41 -23.11 20.91
C LEU A 216 -30.58 -22.50 22.04
N TRP A 217 -29.53 -21.74 21.74
CA TRP A 217 -28.76 -20.99 22.74
C TRP A 217 -29.61 -19.93 23.44
N ARG A 218 -30.38 -19.13 22.68
CA ARG A 218 -31.32 -18.13 23.22
C ARG A 218 -32.38 -18.73 24.14
N ALA A 219 -32.76 -19.99 23.91
CA ALA A 219 -33.76 -20.73 24.69
C ALA A 219 -33.18 -21.52 25.89
N SER A 220 -31.86 -21.52 26.09
CA SER A 220 -31.20 -22.30 27.16
C SER A 220 -31.51 -21.76 28.56
N GLU A 221 -31.91 -22.63 29.49
CA GLU A 221 -32.09 -22.28 30.91
C GLU A 221 -30.74 -22.08 31.63
N GLU A 222 -29.68 -22.74 31.16
CA GLU A 222 -28.30 -22.64 31.70
C GLU A 222 -27.57 -21.36 31.24
N ARG A 223 -28.21 -20.52 30.40
CA ARG A 223 -27.61 -19.32 29.80
C ARG A 223 -27.05 -18.35 30.85
N GLY A 224 -25.79 -17.98 30.68
CA GLY A 224 -25.02 -17.15 31.61
C GLY A 224 -24.40 -17.90 32.80
N LEU A 225 -24.64 -19.21 32.99
CA LEU A 225 -23.89 -19.97 34.00
C LEU A 225 -22.43 -20.07 33.56
N LEU A 226 -21.49 -19.71 34.45
CA LEU A 226 -20.10 -19.51 34.08
C LEU A 226 -19.43 -20.75 33.46
N GLU A 227 -19.81 -21.95 33.90
CA GLU A 227 -19.31 -23.22 33.36
C GLU A 227 -19.77 -23.46 31.91
N ASP A 228 -21.05 -23.19 31.63
CA ASP A 228 -21.64 -23.25 30.27
C ASP A 228 -21.04 -22.17 29.36
N VAL A 229 -20.92 -20.93 29.85
CA VAL A 229 -20.31 -19.80 29.12
C VAL A 229 -18.88 -20.12 28.70
N VAL A 230 -18.05 -20.68 29.59
CA VAL A 230 -16.65 -21.04 29.27
C VAL A 230 -16.60 -22.12 28.19
N LYS A 231 -17.45 -23.15 28.29
CA LYS A 231 -17.57 -24.21 27.29
C LYS A 231 -18.03 -23.66 25.94
N ARG A 232 -19.15 -22.92 25.90
CA ARG A 232 -19.69 -22.30 24.68
C ARG A 232 -18.70 -21.33 24.04
N THR A 233 -17.94 -20.57 24.82
CA THR A 233 -16.92 -19.66 24.28
C THR A 233 -15.88 -20.40 23.44
N ALA A 234 -15.43 -21.58 23.90
CA ALA A 234 -14.50 -22.40 23.12
C ALA A 234 -15.14 -22.99 21.85
N GLU A 235 -16.39 -23.46 21.94
CA GLU A 235 -17.16 -23.98 20.80
C GLU A 235 -17.41 -22.89 19.74
N VAL A 236 -17.88 -21.73 20.17
CA VAL A 236 -18.17 -20.54 19.34
C VAL A 236 -16.92 -20.02 18.64
N LEU A 237 -15.79 -19.91 19.33
CA LEU A 237 -14.52 -19.49 18.69
C LEU A 237 -14.04 -20.53 17.67
N GLY A 238 -14.26 -21.82 17.93
CA GLY A 238 -14.03 -22.90 16.96
C GLY A 238 -14.91 -22.76 15.71
N LEU A 239 -16.22 -22.54 15.90
CA LEU A 239 -17.18 -22.31 14.82
C LEU A 239 -16.83 -21.06 14.00
N LEU A 240 -16.58 -19.92 14.66
CA LEU A 240 -16.17 -18.67 13.99
C LEU A 240 -14.86 -18.84 13.22
N GLY A 241 -13.90 -19.59 13.78
CA GLY A 241 -12.65 -19.95 13.11
C GLY A 241 -12.86 -20.79 11.85
N ALA A 242 -13.73 -21.81 11.92
CA ALA A 242 -14.08 -22.64 10.77
C ALA A 242 -14.88 -21.88 9.70
N MET A 243 -15.84 -21.04 10.10
CA MET A 243 -16.54 -20.13 9.18
C MET A 243 -15.56 -19.20 8.46
N GLN A 244 -14.55 -18.69 9.17
CA GLN A 244 -13.51 -17.86 8.58
C GLN A 244 -12.63 -18.64 7.61
N GLU A 245 -12.20 -19.88 7.94
CA GLU A 245 -11.49 -20.74 6.97
C GLU A 245 -12.32 -21.00 5.69
N LEU A 246 -13.65 -21.14 5.79
CA LEU A 246 -14.55 -21.32 4.64
C LEU A 246 -14.76 -20.03 3.82
N ILE A 247 -14.61 -18.85 4.41
CA ILE A 247 -14.63 -17.56 3.71
C ILE A 247 -13.29 -17.35 2.98
N ASP A 248 -12.18 -17.59 3.67
CA ASP A 248 -10.83 -17.35 3.15
C ASP A 248 -10.42 -18.39 2.10
N ASN A 249 -10.88 -19.64 2.23
CA ASN A 249 -10.64 -20.74 1.30
C ASN A 249 -11.92 -21.10 0.53
N ALA A 250 -12.62 -20.10 -0.02
CA ALA A 250 -13.77 -20.29 -0.90
C ALA A 250 -13.37 -20.93 -2.25
N LEU A 251 -12.98 -22.21 -2.21
CA LEU A 251 -12.46 -22.98 -3.34
C LEU A 251 -13.53 -23.31 -4.39
N THR A 252 -14.81 -23.08 -4.11
CA THR A 252 -15.94 -23.48 -4.95
C THR A 252 -16.32 -22.48 -6.05
N VAL A 253 -15.35 -21.94 -6.80
CA VAL A 253 -15.65 -21.33 -8.11
C VAL A 253 -14.57 -21.64 -9.16
N SER A 254 -14.93 -22.43 -10.16
CA SER A 254 -14.10 -22.63 -11.35
C SER A 254 -14.17 -21.40 -12.28
N PRO A 255 -13.03 -20.88 -12.80
CA PRO A 255 -13.02 -19.74 -13.73
C PRO A 255 -13.91 -19.92 -14.97
N ARG A 256 -14.12 -21.17 -15.44
CA ARG A 256 -14.99 -21.46 -16.59
C ARG A 256 -16.50 -21.44 -16.28
N HIS A 257 -16.88 -21.41 -15.00
CA HIS A 257 -18.27 -21.16 -14.60
C HIS A 257 -18.55 -19.67 -14.40
N VAL A 258 -17.56 -18.88 -13.96
CA VAL A 258 -17.66 -17.41 -13.74
C VAL A 258 -18.27 -16.67 -14.95
N GLU A 259 -17.94 -17.10 -16.16
CA GLU A 259 -18.38 -16.40 -17.37
C GLU A 259 -19.87 -16.62 -17.72
N ASN A 260 -20.43 -17.78 -17.35
CA ASN A 260 -21.89 -18.00 -17.32
C ASN A 260 -22.56 -17.41 -16.07
N TRP A 261 -21.77 -17.03 -15.06
CA TRP A 261 -22.22 -16.56 -13.74
C TRP A 261 -22.04 -15.03 -13.59
N LYS A 262 -22.17 -14.27 -14.69
CA LYS A 262 -22.22 -12.78 -14.70
C LYS A 262 -23.44 -12.17 -13.97
N GLN A 263 -24.13 -12.94 -13.12
CA GLN A 263 -25.16 -12.51 -12.19
C GLN A 263 -24.81 -12.95 -10.75
N VAL A 264 -23.67 -12.49 -10.22
CA VAL A 264 -23.42 -11.82 -8.89
C VAL A 264 -24.08 -12.39 -7.60
N SER A 265 -24.88 -13.44 -7.66
CA SER A 265 -25.88 -13.78 -6.64
C SER A 265 -25.33 -14.71 -5.57
N GLU A 266 -25.01 -15.97 -5.89
CA GLU A 266 -24.85 -17.01 -4.87
C GLU A 266 -23.64 -16.79 -3.95
N THR A 267 -22.42 -16.56 -4.47
CA THR A 267 -21.24 -16.41 -3.61
C THR A 267 -21.30 -15.16 -2.74
N GLN A 268 -21.75 -14.03 -3.27
CA GLN A 268 -21.84 -12.78 -2.52
C GLN A 268 -22.98 -12.81 -1.48
N ILE A 269 -24.14 -13.38 -1.82
CA ILE A 269 -25.23 -13.59 -0.85
C ILE A 269 -24.81 -14.59 0.24
N CYS A 270 -24.14 -15.70 -0.11
CA CYS A 270 -23.62 -16.64 0.89
C CYS A 270 -22.58 -16.00 1.81
N MET A 271 -21.66 -15.17 1.30
CA MET A 271 -20.71 -14.44 2.13
C MET A 271 -21.39 -13.41 3.04
N LEU A 272 -22.37 -12.65 2.53
CA LEU A 272 -23.14 -11.69 3.32
C LEU A 272 -23.96 -12.39 4.43
N ASN A 273 -24.62 -13.50 4.11
CA ASN A 273 -25.37 -14.30 5.08
C ASN A 273 -24.44 -14.93 6.14
N ARG A 274 -23.27 -15.45 5.75
CA ARG A 274 -22.27 -15.95 6.71
C ARG A 274 -21.76 -14.84 7.63
N LYS A 275 -21.52 -13.63 7.10
CA LYS A 275 -21.15 -12.46 7.93
C LYS A 275 -22.26 -12.05 8.90
N SER A 276 -23.53 -12.11 8.48
CA SER A 276 -24.68 -11.87 9.38
C SER A 276 -24.70 -12.88 10.52
N VAL A 277 -24.55 -14.18 10.22
CA VAL A 277 -24.53 -15.25 11.23
C VAL A 277 -23.31 -15.13 12.16
N GLN A 278 -22.13 -14.77 11.63
CA GLN A 278 -20.96 -14.45 12.46
C GLN A 278 -21.26 -13.29 13.42
N HIS A 279 -21.91 -12.21 12.96
CA HIS A 279 -22.29 -11.09 13.80
C HIS A 279 -23.29 -11.51 14.89
N ASP A 280 -24.36 -12.23 14.55
CA ASP A 280 -25.34 -12.73 15.52
C ASP A 280 -24.68 -13.59 16.62
N ILE A 281 -23.77 -14.49 16.25
CA ILE A 281 -23.03 -15.34 17.19
C ILE A 281 -22.14 -14.52 18.13
N ARG A 282 -21.45 -13.48 17.61
CA ARG A 282 -20.62 -12.58 18.43
C ARG A 282 -21.46 -11.78 19.42
N MET A 283 -22.64 -11.33 19.00
CA MET A 283 -23.58 -10.61 19.86
C MET A 283 -24.16 -11.50 20.96
N GLU A 284 -24.53 -12.75 20.65
CA GLU A 284 -24.94 -13.72 21.68
C GLU A 284 -23.79 -14.05 22.65
N GLN A 285 -22.58 -14.25 22.16
CA GLN A 285 -21.39 -14.49 22.98
C GLN A 285 -21.12 -13.33 23.96
N GLN A 286 -21.26 -12.08 23.50
CA GLN A 286 -21.13 -10.92 24.38
C GLN A 286 -22.28 -10.87 25.41
N SER A 287 -23.52 -11.13 24.97
CA SER A 287 -24.69 -11.17 25.85
C SER A 287 -24.57 -12.22 26.95
N ASP A 288 -23.97 -13.37 26.66
CA ASP A 288 -23.76 -14.47 27.62
C ASP A 288 -22.68 -14.14 28.66
N LEU A 289 -21.59 -13.47 28.24
CA LEU A 289 -20.55 -12.93 29.15
C LEU A 289 -21.10 -11.82 30.06
N ASP A 290 -21.94 -10.94 29.52
CA ASP A 290 -22.66 -9.90 30.26
C ASP A 290 -23.66 -10.52 31.26
N ARG A 291 -24.37 -11.58 30.85
CA ARG A 291 -25.29 -12.33 31.71
C ARG A 291 -24.57 -13.04 32.85
N ALA A 292 -23.43 -13.66 32.60
CA ALA A 292 -22.59 -14.28 33.63
C ALA A 292 -22.08 -13.26 34.65
N SER A 293 -21.60 -12.11 34.17
CA SER A 293 -21.20 -10.98 35.00
C SER A 293 -22.36 -10.52 35.90
N TYR A 294 -23.58 -10.37 35.35
CA TYR A 294 -24.78 -10.02 36.12
C TYR A 294 -25.12 -11.05 37.20
N LEU A 295 -25.04 -12.35 36.89
CA LEU A 295 -25.37 -13.41 37.86
C LEU A 295 -24.42 -13.42 39.06
N ILE A 296 -23.12 -13.13 38.84
CA ILE A 296 -22.14 -12.95 39.92
C ILE A 296 -22.50 -11.71 40.75
N LEU A 297 -22.77 -10.57 40.09
CA LEU A 297 -23.06 -9.29 40.74
C LEU A 297 -24.42 -9.23 41.47
N ARG A 298 -25.29 -10.22 41.28
CA ARG A 298 -26.57 -10.33 42.01
C ARG A 298 -26.40 -10.59 43.51
N ASN A 299 -25.30 -11.20 43.94
CA ASN A 299 -24.98 -11.39 45.36
C ASN A 299 -23.47 -11.23 45.60
N ILE A 300 -23.01 -9.99 45.73
CA ILE A 300 -21.58 -9.71 45.86
C ILE A 300 -21.00 -10.16 47.21
N GLU A 301 -21.81 -10.28 48.27
CA GLU A 301 -21.36 -10.76 49.58
C GLU A 301 -21.00 -12.25 49.59
N GLU A 302 -21.71 -13.07 48.80
CA GLU A 302 -21.44 -14.51 48.71
C GLU A 302 -20.52 -14.87 47.53
N ASN A 303 -20.64 -14.17 46.40
CA ASN A 303 -19.94 -14.53 45.16
C ASN A 303 -18.55 -13.89 45.00
N MET A 304 -18.26 -12.79 45.71
CA MET A 304 -17.00 -12.04 45.59
C MET A 304 -16.15 -12.15 46.87
N GLN A 305 -14.84 -11.96 46.74
CA GLN A 305 -13.90 -12.00 47.86
C GLN A 305 -13.78 -10.62 48.50
N LEU A 306 -13.99 -10.53 49.82
CA LEU A 306 -13.77 -9.31 50.58
C LEU A 306 -12.28 -9.01 50.73
N SER A 307 -11.89 -7.80 50.35
CA SER A 307 -10.57 -7.18 50.50
C SER A 307 -10.71 -6.00 51.46
N GLY A 308 -9.89 -5.95 52.51
CA GLY A 308 -9.95 -4.87 53.50
C GLY A 308 -11.31 -4.80 54.25
N LEU A 309 -11.93 -3.62 54.26
CA LEU A 309 -13.13 -3.32 55.06
C LEU A 309 -14.45 -3.43 54.30
N ASN A 310 -14.48 -3.01 53.03
CA ASN A 310 -15.69 -2.98 52.21
C ASN A 310 -15.42 -3.18 50.71
N GLU A 311 -14.18 -3.37 50.29
CA GLU A 311 -13.85 -3.61 48.89
C GLU A 311 -14.10 -5.09 48.57
N VAL A 312 -14.80 -5.39 47.47
CA VAL A 312 -15.00 -6.76 47.02
C VAL A 312 -14.41 -6.95 45.62
N ARG A 313 -13.73 -8.08 45.43
CA ARG A 313 -13.05 -8.45 44.18
C ARG A 313 -13.47 -9.84 43.71
N TYR A 314 -13.62 -10.00 42.41
CA TYR A 314 -13.81 -11.30 41.75
C TYR A 314 -12.75 -11.46 40.67
N VAL A 315 -12.15 -12.64 40.58
CA VAL A 315 -11.19 -12.99 39.52
C VAL A 315 -11.41 -14.44 39.08
N ARG A 316 -11.56 -14.64 37.77
CA ARG A 316 -11.43 -15.95 37.12
C ARG A 316 -10.65 -15.82 35.80
N LYS A 317 -9.70 -16.74 35.60
CA LYS A 317 -8.92 -16.89 34.37
C LYS A 317 -9.40 -18.11 33.61
N PHE A 318 -9.57 -17.96 32.31
CA PHE A 318 -9.89 -19.03 31.37
C PHE A 318 -8.96 -18.93 30.14
N ASP A 319 -9.04 -19.95 29.27
CA ASP A 319 -8.20 -20.01 28.07
C ASP A 319 -8.52 -18.89 27.09
N ASN A 320 -9.79 -18.53 26.94
CA ASN A 320 -10.26 -17.54 25.95
C ASN A 320 -10.45 -16.12 26.52
N PHE A 321 -10.67 -15.99 27.83
CA PHE A 321 -10.87 -14.69 28.48
C PHE A 321 -10.48 -14.71 29.96
N VAL A 322 -10.30 -13.53 30.54
CA VAL A 322 -10.15 -13.31 31.99
C VAL A 322 -11.23 -12.34 32.44
N LEU A 323 -11.98 -12.68 33.47
CA LEU A 323 -13.06 -11.86 34.03
C LEU A 323 -12.69 -11.39 35.44
N CYS A 324 -12.56 -10.08 35.59
CA CYS A 324 -12.41 -9.42 36.88
C CYS A 324 -13.56 -8.44 37.15
N LEU A 325 -14.04 -8.42 38.39
CA LEU A 325 -15.07 -7.49 38.86
C LEU A 325 -14.60 -6.85 40.17
N TRP A 326 -14.86 -5.56 40.33
CA TRP A 326 -14.55 -4.78 41.52
C TRP A 326 -15.76 -3.94 41.92
N SER A 327 -16.05 -3.88 43.22
CA SER A 327 -17.14 -3.06 43.76
C SER A 327 -16.84 -2.71 45.22
N LEU A 328 -17.57 -1.73 45.75
CA LEU A 328 -17.60 -1.44 47.19
C LEU A 328 -18.94 -1.89 47.79
N LEU A 329 -18.88 -2.55 48.95
CA LEU A 329 -20.05 -2.80 49.78
C LEU A 329 -20.54 -1.48 50.40
N PRO A 330 -21.85 -1.22 50.41
CA PRO A 330 -22.42 -0.04 51.05
C PRO A 330 -22.25 -0.13 52.58
N LEU A 331 -21.33 0.65 53.13
CA LEU A 331 -21.17 0.79 54.58
C LEU A 331 -22.29 1.67 55.17
N PRO A 332 -22.66 1.46 56.45
CA PRO A 332 -23.54 2.38 57.17
C PRO A 332 -22.97 3.81 57.15
N ALA A 333 -23.79 4.77 56.73
CA ALA A 333 -23.34 6.16 56.60
C ALA A 333 -22.86 6.72 57.95
N PRO A 334 -21.66 7.33 58.03
CA PRO A 334 -21.20 7.97 59.26
C PRO A 334 -22.09 9.16 59.62
N SER A 335 -22.26 9.41 60.92
CA SER A 335 -23.11 10.50 61.45
C SER A 335 -22.63 11.91 61.09
N VAL A 336 -21.41 12.04 60.58
CA VAL A 336 -20.88 13.23 59.91
C VAL A 336 -20.32 12.80 58.56
N PRO A 337 -20.78 13.37 57.43
CA PRO A 337 -20.21 13.08 56.12
C PRO A 337 -18.76 13.59 56.05
N LEU A 338 -17.82 12.71 55.70
CA LEU A 338 -16.45 13.11 55.34
C LEU A 338 -16.47 14.03 54.12
N SER A 339 -15.64 15.07 54.12
CA SER A 339 -15.46 15.93 52.94
C SER A 339 -14.90 15.11 51.77
N LYS A 340 -15.18 15.52 50.53
CA LYS A 340 -14.71 14.76 49.34
C LYS A 340 -13.19 14.56 49.34
N THR A 341 -12.46 15.60 49.75
CA THR A 341 -11.00 15.62 49.92
C THR A 341 -10.43 14.71 51.02
N GLU A 342 -11.24 14.21 51.94
CA GLU A 342 -10.82 13.29 53.01
C GLU A 342 -11.18 11.83 52.70
N ARG A 343 -11.92 11.56 51.62
CA ARG A 343 -12.25 10.21 51.19
C ARG A 343 -11.08 9.61 50.40
N PRO A 344 -10.81 8.31 50.52
CA PRO A 344 -9.84 7.65 49.66
C PRO A 344 -10.33 7.69 48.19
N PRO A 345 -9.43 7.87 47.21
CA PRO A 345 -9.79 7.86 45.80
C PRO A 345 -10.32 6.48 45.39
N LEU A 346 -11.25 6.46 44.44
CA LEU A 346 -11.77 5.23 43.85
C LEU A 346 -10.73 4.63 42.88
N ALA A 347 -9.78 3.87 43.41
CA ALA A 347 -8.77 3.16 42.63
C ALA A 347 -8.93 1.64 42.75
N CYS A 348 -8.77 0.94 41.63
CA CYS A 348 -8.84 -0.52 41.55
C CYS A 348 -7.72 -1.06 40.64
N GLU A 349 -7.18 -2.23 41.01
CA GLU A 349 -6.06 -2.87 40.32
C GLU A 349 -6.42 -4.33 40.01
N PHE A 350 -6.33 -4.66 38.73
CA PHE A 350 -6.63 -5.95 38.14
C PHE A 350 -5.35 -6.59 37.59
N ALA A 351 -4.43 -6.95 38.50
CA ALA A 351 -3.13 -7.53 38.14
C ALA A 351 -3.25 -8.75 37.20
N ASP A 352 -4.32 -9.53 37.32
CA ASP A 352 -4.62 -10.69 36.47
C ASP A 352 -4.94 -10.37 35.00
N VAL A 353 -5.23 -9.10 34.70
CA VAL A 353 -5.51 -8.54 33.37
C VAL A 353 -4.46 -7.48 32.99
N GLY A 354 -3.58 -7.09 33.91
CA GLY A 354 -2.59 -6.02 33.72
C GLY A 354 -3.21 -4.61 33.68
N VAL A 355 -4.38 -4.39 34.30
CA VAL A 355 -5.12 -3.11 34.22
C VAL A 355 -5.27 -2.47 35.59
N ALA A 356 -4.95 -1.18 35.70
CA ALA A 356 -5.28 -0.34 36.85
C ALA A 356 -6.16 0.84 36.42
N VAL A 357 -7.18 1.16 37.21
CA VAL A 357 -8.15 2.24 36.95
C VAL A 357 -8.35 3.08 38.20
N SER A 358 -8.15 4.39 38.08
CA SER A 358 -8.53 5.39 39.09
C SER A 358 -9.67 6.25 38.54
N LEU A 359 -10.81 6.21 39.22
CA LEU A 359 -12.03 6.93 38.86
C LEU A 359 -12.06 8.36 39.44
N PRO A 360 -12.73 9.32 38.77
CA PRO A 360 -12.89 10.69 39.27
C PRO A 360 -13.82 10.81 40.49
N ASP A 361 -13.64 11.89 41.26
CA ASP A 361 -14.43 12.25 42.44
C ASP A 361 -15.94 12.44 42.19
N SER A 362 -16.35 12.59 40.93
CA SER A 362 -17.76 12.64 40.52
C SER A 362 -18.49 11.32 40.78
N LEU A 363 -17.77 10.20 40.82
CA LEU A 363 -18.31 8.86 41.01
C LEU A 363 -18.30 8.37 42.47
N LEU A 364 -17.71 9.14 43.40
CA LEU A 364 -17.57 8.78 44.83
C LEU A 364 -18.88 8.47 45.57
N ASP A 365 -20.00 9.01 45.10
CA ASP A 365 -21.32 8.86 45.72
C ASP A 365 -22.24 7.88 44.94
N VAL A 366 -21.69 7.13 43.96
CA VAL A 366 -22.43 6.20 43.10
C VAL A 366 -22.15 4.74 43.47
N LEU A 367 -23.21 3.93 43.65
CA LEU A 367 -23.10 2.48 43.83
C LEU A 367 -22.78 1.81 42.48
N LEU A 368 -21.49 1.66 42.21
CA LEU A 368 -20.95 1.18 40.95
C LEU A 368 -20.12 -0.10 41.11
N VAL A 369 -19.96 -0.77 39.98
CA VAL A 369 -19.09 -1.91 39.76
C VAL A 369 -18.17 -1.56 38.59
N VAL A 370 -16.88 -1.80 38.73
CA VAL A 370 -15.92 -1.78 37.61
C VAL A 370 -15.72 -3.21 37.14
N ARG A 371 -16.07 -3.50 35.89
CA ARG A 371 -15.68 -4.73 35.21
C ARG A 371 -14.40 -4.48 34.42
N ALA A 372 -13.42 -5.37 34.56
CA ALA A 372 -12.28 -5.46 33.67
C ALA A 372 -12.21 -6.89 33.12
N MET A 373 -12.51 -7.06 31.84
CA MET A 373 -12.53 -8.35 31.17
C MET A 373 -11.66 -8.31 29.92
N LEU A 374 -10.62 -9.14 29.86
CA LEU A 374 -9.78 -9.29 28.67
C LEU A 374 -10.23 -10.52 27.90
N VAL A 375 -10.74 -10.31 26.68
CA VAL A 375 -10.99 -11.39 25.72
C VAL A 375 -9.77 -11.53 24.81
N LYS A 376 -9.28 -12.76 24.61
CA LYS A 376 -8.06 -13.04 23.82
C LYS A 376 -8.33 -13.15 22.31
N TYR A 377 -9.45 -12.58 21.86
CA TYR A 377 -9.95 -12.58 20.50
C TYR A 377 -10.50 -11.20 20.15
N ASP A 378 -10.61 -10.91 18.86
CA ASP A 378 -11.15 -9.66 18.34
C ASP A 378 -12.39 -9.96 17.48
N HIS A 379 -13.52 -9.37 17.83
CA HIS A 379 -14.81 -9.50 17.15
C HIS A 379 -15.27 -8.19 16.49
N PHE A 380 -14.45 -7.14 16.58
CA PHE A 380 -14.79 -5.76 16.23
C PHE A 380 -14.05 -5.27 14.99
N SER A 381 -12.73 -5.55 14.89
CA SER A 381 -11.90 -4.96 13.82
C SER A 381 -12.36 -5.29 12.40
N ASP A 382 -13.04 -6.41 12.16
CA ASP A 382 -13.54 -6.78 10.83
C ASP A 382 -14.90 -6.17 10.45
N LEU A 383 -15.55 -5.48 11.40
CA LEU A 383 -16.74 -4.64 11.15
C LEU A 383 -16.34 -3.25 10.62
N CYS A 384 -15.12 -2.77 10.94
CA CYS A 384 -14.63 -1.46 10.50
C CYS A 384 -14.63 -1.31 8.96
N PRO A 385 -15.08 -0.15 8.41
CA PRO A 385 -14.96 0.16 6.99
C PRO A 385 -13.52 0.09 6.47
N SER A 386 -12.54 0.45 7.32
CA SER A 386 -11.11 0.43 7.00
C SER A 386 -10.43 -0.94 7.19
N TRP A 387 -11.17 -2.02 7.47
CA TRP A 387 -10.59 -3.37 7.61
C TRP A 387 -10.12 -3.98 6.28
N VAL A 388 -11.04 -4.06 5.32
CA VAL A 388 -10.81 -4.70 4.02
C VAL A 388 -10.11 -3.69 3.10
N PRO A 389 -8.99 -4.05 2.42
CA PRO A 389 -8.39 -3.16 1.45
C PRO A 389 -9.32 -2.94 0.24
N ASN A 390 -9.25 -1.74 -0.35
CA ASN A 390 -9.89 -1.48 -1.64
C ASN A 390 -9.41 -2.51 -2.70
N PRO A 391 -10.28 -2.98 -3.62
CA PRO A 391 -9.92 -4.03 -4.57
C PRO A 391 -8.81 -3.59 -5.53
N ILE A 392 -8.06 -4.56 -6.04
CA ILE A 392 -7.03 -4.36 -7.06
C ILE A 392 -7.72 -4.01 -8.39
N PRO A 393 -7.35 -2.93 -9.09
CA PRO A 393 -7.92 -2.58 -10.41
C PRO A 393 -7.76 -3.70 -11.43
N GLU A 394 -8.73 -3.84 -12.34
CA GLU A 394 -8.74 -4.92 -13.35
C GLU A 394 -7.47 -4.92 -14.23
N GLU A 395 -6.87 -3.76 -14.49
CA GLU A 395 -5.63 -3.63 -15.23
C GLU A 395 -4.41 -4.23 -14.51
N GLU A 396 -4.38 -4.22 -13.18
CA GLU A 396 -3.28 -4.81 -12.40
C GLU A 396 -3.48 -6.31 -12.10
N GLN A 397 -4.62 -6.89 -12.48
CA GLN A 397 -4.90 -8.33 -12.35
C GLN A 397 -4.41 -9.15 -13.57
N LYS A 398 -4.03 -8.49 -14.67
CA LYS A 398 -3.62 -9.12 -15.94
C LYS A 398 -2.26 -9.80 -15.81
N ASP A 399 -2.08 -10.91 -16.52
CA ASP A 399 -0.78 -11.61 -16.54
C ASP A 399 0.28 -10.87 -17.37
N LEU A 400 1.55 -11.27 -17.24
CA LEU A 400 2.65 -10.57 -17.89
C LEU A 400 2.53 -10.57 -19.42
N HIS A 401 2.01 -11.64 -20.03
CA HIS A 401 1.81 -11.72 -21.47
C HIS A 401 0.71 -10.76 -21.93
N GLU A 402 -0.43 -10.75 -21.24
CA GLU A 402 -1.51 -9.77 -21.51
C GLU A 402 -1.02 -8.32 -21.36
N MET A 403 -0.22 -8.04 -20.33
CA MET A 403 0.38 -6.72 -20.14
C MET A 403 1.38 -6.36 -21.25
N CYS A 404 2.24 -7.29 -21.69
CA CYS A 404 3.16 -7.08 -22.80
C CYS A 404 2.46 -6.84 -24.15
N LEU A 405 1.24 -7.35 -24.35
CA LEU A 405 0.42 -7.04 -25.53
C LEU A 405 -0.17 -5.62 -25.43
N VAL A 406 -0.78 -5.27 -24.30
CA VAL A 406 -1.35 -3.93 -24.07
C VAL A 406 -0.29 -2.83 -24.15
N GLU A 407 0.89 -3.05 -23.55
CA GLU A 407 2.03 -2.12 -23.63
C GLU A 407 2.52 -1.96 -25.08
N TRP A 408 2.57 -3.05 -25.85
CA TRP A 408 3.01 -3.02 -27.24
C TRP A 408 2.05 -2.24 -28.14
N ASP A 409 0.74 -2.50 -28.02
CA ASP A 409 -0.28 -1.82 -28.81
C ASP A 409 -0.33 -0.31 -28.47
N ALA A 410 -0.29 0.04 -27.19
CA ALA A 410 -0.22 1.43 -26.73
C ALA A 410 1.04 2.16 -27.26
N LYS A 411 2.22 1.50 -27.24
CA LYS A 411 3.44 2.05 -27.82
C LYS A 411 3.36 2.21 -29.34
N HIS A 412 2.70 1.30 -30.03
CA HIS A 412 2.47 1.41 -31.48
C HIS A 412 1.56 2.60 -31.81
N GLU A 413 0.48 2.82 -31.06
CA GLU A 413 -0.37 4.01 -31.21
C GLU A 413 0.39 5.32 -30.94
N LEU A 414 1.19 5.37 -29.85
CA LEU A 414 2.05 6.50 -29.54
C LEU A 414 3.11 6.75 -30.63
N GLN A 415 3.68 5.68 -31.21
CA GLN A 415 4.62 5.80 -32.33
C GLN A 415 3.96 6.43 -33.56
N LEU A 416 2.70 6.08 -33.88
CA LEU A 416 1.94 6.73 -34.96
C LEU A 416 1.69 8.22 -34.69
N LEU A 417 1.58 8.65 -33.44
CA LEU A 417 1.48 10.08 -33.08
C LEU A 417 2.82 10.80 -33.23
N VAL A 418 3.91 10.17 -32.76
CA VAL A 418 5.28 10.67 -32.93
C VAL A 418 5.65 10.81 -34.41
N ASP A 419 5.29 9.84 -35.25
CA ASP A 419 5.54 9.87 -36.69
C ASP A 419 4.74 10.98 -37.39
N LYS A 420 3.45 11.16 -37.03
CA LYS A 420 2.63 12.28 -37.54
C LYS A 420 3.20 13.65 -37.16
N GLU A 421 3.68 13.82 -35.93
CA GLU A 421 4.30 15.07 -35.49
C GLU A 421 5.65 15.29 -36.20
N ASN A 422 6.46 14.25 -36.37
CA ASN A 422 7.69 14.31 -37.17
C ASN A 422 7.42 14.71 -38.63
N ASP A 423 6.39 14.16 -39.25
CA ASP A 423 5.95 14.53 -40.59
C ASP A 423 5.43 15.98 -40.65
N ARG A 424 4.65 16.43 -39.65
CA ARG A 424 4.21 17.83 -39.54
C ARG A 424 5.41 18.78 -39.45
N ARG A 425 6.40 18.46 -38.61
CA ARG A 425 7.65 19.22 -38.46
C ARG A 425 8.45 19.25 -39.77
N ALA A 426 8.56 18.12 -40.46
CA ALA A 426 9.23 18.03 -41.75
C ALA A 426 8.53 18.85 -42.84
N GLN A 427 7.19 18.83 -42.89
CA GLN A 427 6.39 19.64 -43.83
C GLN A 427 6.52 21.14 -43.55
N LEU A 428 6.49 21.57 -42.29
CA LEU A 428 6.67 22.97 -41.91
C LEU A 428 8.08 23.47 -42.27
N ALA A 429 9.12 22.67 -41.98
CA ALA A 429 10.49 22.98 -42.37
C ALA A 429 10.65 23.05 -43.91
N ALA A 430 9.98 22.17 -44.67
CA ALA A 430 10.00 22.20 -46.13
C ALA A 430 9.29 23.43 -46.71
N LYS A 431 8.17 23.88 -46.13
CA LYS A 431 7.48 25.12 -46.52
C LYS A 431 8.36 26.34 -46.31
N ILE A 432 8.97 26.48 -45.13
CA ILE A 432 9.85 27.60 -44.80
C ILE A 432 11.13 27.59 -45.65
N ALA A 433 11.67 26.41 -46.00
CA ALA A 433 12.78 26.30 -46.95
C ALA A 433 12.40 26.64 -48.41
N ALA A 434 11.12 26.51 -48.78
CA ALA A 434 10.62 26.86 -50.12
C ALA A 434 10.31 28.37 -50.29
N MET A 435 10.09 29.09 -49.19
CA MET A 435 9.94 30.55 -49.17
C MET A 435 11.30 31.23 -49.39
N LYS A 436 11.53 31.71 -50.62
CA LYS A 436 12.71 32.53 -50.94
C LYS A 436 12.64 33.87 -50.20
N PRO A 437 13.78 34.41 -49.70
CA PRO A 437 13.82 35.80 -49.25
C PRO A 437 13.47 36.72 -50.43
N ALA A 438 12.65 37.74 -50.17
CA ALA A 438 12.28 38.71 -51.20
C ALA A 438 13.53 39.43 -51.72
N PRO A 439 13.70 39.60 -53.05
CA PRO A 439 14.84 40.32 -53.58
C PRO A 439 14.82 41.77 -53.07
N SER A 440 15.97 42.23 -52.56
CA SER A 440 16.14 43.63 -52.17
C SER A 440 16.03 44.52 -53.40
N ASN A 441 14.91 45.23 -53.53
CA ASN A 441 14.69 46.22 -54.60
C ASN A 441 15.66 47.41 -54.44
N SER A 442 16.87 47.28 -55.00
CA SER A 442 17.74 48.41 -55.31
C SER A 442 17.46 48.87 -56.74
N ASP A 443 16.46 49.75 -56.93
CA ASP A 443 16.27 50.38 -58.23
C ASP A 443 15.98 51.89 -58.13
N GLY A 444 16.65 52.64 -58.99
CA GLY A 444 16.89 54.07 -58.85
C GLY A 444 16.40 54.90 -60.04
N SER A 445 15.08 55.10 -60.13
CA SER A 445 14.44 56.31 -60.68
C SER A 445 14.67 56.68 -62.17
N ARG A 446 13.63 56.50 -63.03
CA ARG A 446 12.77 57.61 -63.54
C ARG A 446 11.77 57.21 -64.65
N HIS A 447 10.49 57.55 -64.40
CA HIS A 447 9.40 57.84 -65.39
C HIS A 447 8.90 56.64 -66.25
N SER A 448 7.59 56.47 -66.57
CA SER A 448 6.43 57.36 -66.47
C SER A 448 5.06 56.64 -66.36
N LYS A 449 4.07 57.33 -65.75
CA LYS A 449 2.59 57.27 -65.93
C LYS A 449 1.78 55.98 -65.62
N SER A 450 0.75 56.20 -64.78
CA SER A 450 -0.55 55.48 -64.63
C SER A 450 -0.55 54.05 -64.07
N ALA A 451 -1.60 53.55 -63.40
CA ALA A 451 -2.60 54.17 -62.52
C ALA A 451 -3.35 53.07 -61.71
N ALA A 452 -3.83 53.40 -60.50
CA ALA A 452 -4.87 52.70 -59.71
C ALA A 452 -4.63 51.26 -59.16
N LYS A 453 -4.56 51.20 -57.82
CA LYS A 453 -5.17 50.21 -56.89
C LYS A 453 -5.11 48.70 -57.22
N ASN A 454 -4.35 47.96 -56.41
CA ASN A 454 -4.91 47.23 -55.26
C ASN A 454 -3.79 46.83 -54.28
N GLY A 455 -4.09 46.73 -52.98
CA GLY A 455 -3.08 46.50 -51.95
C GLY A 455 -3.11 45.09 -51.36
N ARG A 456 -1.92 44.51 -51.13
CA ARG A 456 -1.55 43.56 -50.05
C ARG A 456 -0.08 43.12 -50.22
N PRO A 457 0.83 43.58 -49.34
CA PRO A 457 2.03 42.80 -49.02
C PRO A 457 2.21 42.53 -47.50
N ALA A 458 1.56 43.31 -46.63
CA ALA A 458 1.71 43.20 -45.17
C ALA A 458 1.07 41.94 -44.53
N SER A 459 0.36 41.12 -45.32
CA SER A 459 -0.29 39.89 -44.84
C SER A 459 0.63 38.67 -44.90
N GLU A 460 1.64 38.68 -45.78
CA GLU A 460 2.54 37.54 -46.00
C GLU A 460 3.73 37.60 -45.06
N THR A 461 4.26 38.79 -44.76
CA THR A 461 5.32 38.98 -43.77
C THR A 461 4.88 38.63 -42.34
N SER A 462 3.66 38.94 -41.93
CA SER A 462 3.18 38.59 -40.57
C SER A 462 2.87 37.10 -40.42
N THR A 463 2.48 36.40 -41.49
CA THR A 463 2.38 34.93 -41.49
C THR A 463 3.77 34.29 -41.48
N LEU A 464 4.71 34.77 -42.29
CA LEU A 464 6.12 34.34 -42.26
C LEU A 464 6.75 34.49 -40.87
N GLU A 465 6.61 35.66 -40.24
CA GLU A 465 7.09 35.89 -38.87
C GLU A 465 6.43 34.93 -37.87
N SER A 466 5.11 34.71 -37.98
CA SER A 466 4.38 33.78 -37.10
C SER A 466 4.81 32.32 -37.28
N GLU A 467 4.98 31.86 -38.52
CA GLU A 467 5.42 30.50 -38.86
C GLU A 467 6.89 30.29 -38.47
N LEU A 468 7.76 31.30 -38.59
CA LEU A 468 9.13 31.27 -38.06
C LEU A 468 9.17 31.19 -36.53
N LEU A 469 8.29 31.92 -35.83
CA LEU A 469 8.15 31.90 -34.37
C LEU A 469 7.53 30.59 -33.86
N GLU A 470 6.69 29.93 -34.66
CA GLU A 470 6.21 28.57 -34.40
C GLU A 470 7.34 27.55 -34.64
N LEU A 471 8.07 27.66 -35.76
CA LEU A 471 9.18 26.76 -36.08
C LEU A 471 10.33 26.87 -35.05
N GLN A 472 10.65 28.06 -34.54
CA GLN A 472 11.61 28.23 -33.44
C GLN A 472 11.14 27.54 -32.15
N ARG A 473 9.87 27.70 -31.76
CA ARG A 473 9.30 27.00 -30.58
C ARG A 473 9.26 25.48 -30.76
N ILE A 474 9.02 25.01 -31.98
CA ILE A 474 9.03 23.59 -32.37
C ILE A 474 10.46 23.03 -32.35
N GLN A 475 11.47 23.78 -32.80
CA GLN A 475 12.88 23.36 -32.75
C GLN A 475 13.44 23.34 -31.32
N GLN A 476 12.95 24.21 -30.44
CA GLN A 476 13.32 24.25 -29.02
C GLN A 476 12.65 23.14 -28.18
N THR A 477 11.60 22.49 -28.69
CA THR A 477 10.90 21.40 -28.00
C THR A 477 11.30 20.04 -28.59
N PRO A 478 12.09 19.22 -27.87
CA PRO A 478 12.44 17.88 -28.35
C PRO A 478 11.18 17.01 -28.52
N VAL A 479 11.13 16.21 -29.58
CA VAL A 479 10.08 15.21 -29.77
C VAL A 479 10.38 14.06 -28.81
N LYS A 480 9.46 13.80 -27.87
CA LYS A 480 9.55 12.63 -26.98
C LYS A 480 9.39 11.35 -27.78
N THR A 481 10.14 10.31 -27.42
CA THR A 481 10.01 8.97 -28.00
C THR A 481 8.69 8.33 -27.53
N ALA A 482 8.09 7.44 -28.32
CA ALA A 482 6.88 6.71 -27.91
C ALA A 482 7.04 5.96 -26.56
N SER A 483 8.25 5.46 -26.27
CA SER A 483 8.58 4.85 -24.97
C SER A 483 8.65 5.85 -23.81
N GLU A 484 9.05 7.09 -24.05
CA GLU A 484 9.09 8.15 -23.04
C GLU A 484 7.65 8.62 -22.73
N MET A 485 6.84 8.84 -23.77
CA MET A 485 5.41 9.16 -23.60
C MET A 485 4.65 8.04 -22.87
N TYR A 486 4.96 6.78 -23.16
CA TYR A 486 4.38 5.65 -22.44
C TYR A 486 4.78 5.62 -20.97
N ALA A 487 6.05 5.89 -20.65
CA ALA A 487 6.52 5.96 -19.26
C ALA A 487 5.82 7.07 -18.47
N GLU A 488 5.65 8.26 -19.06
CA GLU A 488 4.91 9.36 -18.43
C GLU A 488 3.43 9.02 -18.18
N HIS A 489 2.75 8.41 -19.17
CA HIS A 489 1.38 7.93 -18.98
C HIS A 489 1.28 6.82 -17.92
N GLU A 490 2.30 5.96 -17.81
CA GLU A 490 2.37 4.93 -16.78
C GLU A 490 2.55 5.52 -15.38
N ASP A 491 3.43 6.52 -15.22
CA ASP A 491 3.61 7.21 -13.94
C ASP A 491 2.33 7.95 -13.50
N GLU A 492 1.62 8.60 -14.42
CA GLU A 492 0.30 9.19 -14.16
C GLU A 492 -0.75 8.14 -13.77
N ARG A 493 -0.78 7.00 -14.48
CA ARG A 493 -1.66 5.86 -14.17
C ARG A 493 -1.36 5.30 -12.77
N GLN A 494 -0.09 5.14 -12.42
CA GLN A 494 0.33 4.63 -11.12
C GLN A 494 0.03 5.60 -9.98
N ALA A 495 0.16 6.92 -10.20
CA ALA A 495 -0.31 7.93 -9.27
C ALA A 495 -1.83 7.84 -9.03
N ALA A 496 -2.62 7.62 -10.09
CA ALA A 496 -4.07 7.43 -9.98
C ALA A 496 -4.44 6.12 -9.23
N VAL A 497 -3.78 5.01 -9.53
CA VAL A 497 -3.97 3.72 -8.83
C VAL A 497 -3.61 3.84 -7.34
N LYS A 498 -2.50 4.52 -7.00
CA LYS A 498 -2.11 4.77 -5.59
C LYS A 498 -3.15 5.60 -4.82
N LEU A 499 -3.92 6.45 -5.49
CA LEU A 499 -5.06 7.15 -4.87
C LEU A 499 -6.28 6.23 -4.68
N GLN A 500 -6.53 5.30 -5.60
CA GLN A 500 -7.61 4.30 -5.46
C GLN A 500 -7.38 3.33 -4.29
N TYR A 501 -6.13 3.04 -3.95
CA TYR A 501 -5.79 2.22 -2.76
C TYR A 501 -5.99 2.93 -1.41
N ARG A 502 -6.19 4.25 -1.38
CA ARG A 502 -6.40 4.98 -0.12
C ARG A 502 -7.83 4.82 0.40
N VAL A 503 -7.95 4.42 1.66
CA VAL A 503 -9.20 4.43 2.42
C VAL A 503 -9.54 5.86 2.85
N HIS A 504 -10.83 6.21 2.81
CA HIS A 504 -11.36 7.47 3.33
C HIS A 504 -11.74 7.27 4.80
N LEU A 505 -11.17 8.08 5.70
CA LEU A 505 -11.32 7.94 7.15
C LEU A 505 -12.12 9.12 7.71
N LYS A 506 -12.93 8.88 8.74
CA LYS A 506 -13.54 9.95 9.55
C LYS A 506 -12.49 10.58 10.48
N PRO A 507 -12.72 11.79 11.02
CA PRO A 507 -11.89 12.34 12.10
C PRO A 507 -11.80 11.35 13.27
N HIS A 508 -10.61 11.19 13.84
CA HIS A 508 -10.29 10.26 14.94
C HIS A 508 -10.52 8.76 14.66
N GLU A 509 -10.89 8.34 13.43
CA GLU A 509 -10.98 6.92 13.06
C GLU A 509 -9.59 6.29 12.98
N LEU A 510 -9.42 5.15 13.65
CA LEU A 510 -8.20 4.35 13.57
C LEU A 510 -8.12 3.62 12.22
N ASN A 511 -7.09 3.95 11.45
CA ASN A 511 -6.83 3.30 10.17
C ASN A 511 -6.29 1.85 10.32
N LEU A 512 -7.15 0.84 10.17
CA LEU A 512 -6.77 -0.58 10.25
C LEU A 512 -5.93 -1.10 9.05
N ARG A 513 -5.72 -0.27 8.04
CA ARG A 513 -4.73 -0.52 6.97
C ARG A 513 -3.32 -0.13 7.39
N LYS A 514 -3.18 0.76 8.39
CA LYS A 514 -1.91 1.20 8.98
C LYS A 514 -1.61 0.51 10.32
N TYR A 515 -2.63 0.29 11.14
CA TYR A 515 -2.54 -0.29 12.47
C TYR A 515 -3.31 -1.63 12.57
N MET A 516 -3.00 -2.45 13.57
CA MET A 516 -3.73 -3.69 13.89
C MET A 516 -3.94 -3.77 15.40
N ILE A 517 -5.15 -4.16 15.83
CA ILE A 517 -5.42 -4.42 17.25
C ILE A 517 -4.74 -5.73 17.65
N LEU A 518 -3.92 -5.70 18.69
CA LEU A 518 -3.16 -6.84 19.22
C LEU A 518 -3.32 -6.96 20.74
N GLY A 519 -3.00 -8.13 21.27
CA GLY A 519 -3.07 -8.42 22.72
C GLY A 519 -4.45 -8.86 23.21
N GLY A 520 -5.49 -8.76 22.37
CA GLY A 520 -6.88 -9.01 22.73
C GLY A 520 -7.67 -7.70 22.85
N VAL A 521 -8.88 -7.78 23.39
CA VAL A 521 -9.76 -6.62 23.62
C VAL A 521 -10.11 -6.53 25.11
N TYR A 522 -9.93 -5.34 25.67
CA TYR A 522 -10.18 -5.04 27.07
C TYR A 522 -11.56 -4.40 27.23
N HIS A 523 -12.53 -5.14 27.75
CA HIS A 523 -13.82 -4.61 28.16
C HIS A 523 -13.68 -4.02 29.56
N ILE A 524 -13.59 -2.69 29.64
CA ILE A 524 -13.51 -1.95 30.89
C ILE A 524 -14.79 -1.16 31.03
N ASP A 525 -15.76 -1.73 31.74
CA ASP A 525 -17.13 -1.21 31.83
C ASP A 525 -17.42 -0.67 33.22
N LEU A 526 -18.08 0.49 33.27
CA LEU A 526 -18.63 1.07 34.49
C LEU A 526 -20.12 0.72 34.59
N LEU A 527 -20.48 -0.07 35.59
CA LEU A 527 -21.77 -0.74 35.70
C LEU A 527 -22.48 -0.35 37.00
N GLN A 528 -23.81 -0.23 36.98
CA GLN A 528 -24.61 0.00 38.18
C GLN A 528 -24.63 -1.28 39.02
N GLN A 529 -24.47 -1.15 40.34
CA GLN A 529 -24.60 -2.29 41.24
C GLN A 529 -26.04 -2.83 41.23
N PRO A 530 -26.27 -4.12 40.93
CA PRO A 530 -27.62 -4.70 41.00
C PRO A 530 -28.17 -4.67 42.44
N PRO A 531 -29.51 -4.71 42.63
CA PRO A 531 -30.10 -4.79 43.96
C PRO A 531 -29.61 -6.05 44.70
N GLN A 532 -28.93 -5.85 45.84
CA GLN A 532 -28.35 -6.94 46.62
C GLN A 532 -29.39 -7.62 47.53
N PRO A 533 -29.17 -8.87 47.95
CA PRO A 533 -30.06 -9.57 48.87
C PRO A 533 -30.02 -8.95 50.27
N GLN A 534 -31.19 -8.76 50.88
CA GLN A 534 -31.32 -8.24 52.25
C GLN A 534 -31.83 -9.33 53.18
N LYS A 535 -31.16 -9.51 54.32
CA LYS A 535 -31.56 -10.44 55.37
C LYS A 535 -32.60 -9.76 56.27
N LEU A 536 -33.77 -10.39 56.40
CA LEU A 536 -34.86 -9.95 57.26
C LEU A 536 -34.67 -10.48 58.69
N HIS A 537 -35.46 -9.96 59.65
CA HIS A 537 -35.36 -10.31 61.07
C HIS A 537 -35.64 -11.79 61.38
N ASP A 538 -36.28 -12.52 60.47
CA ASP A 538 -36.60 -13.94 60.57
C ASP A 538 -35.55 -14.86 59.89
N ASN A 539 -34.39 -14.30 59.52
CA ASN A 539 -33.34 -14.93 58.69
C ASN A 539 -33.77 -15.30 57.26
N SER A 540 -34.96 -14.90 56.80
CA SER A 540 -35.28 -15.00 55.38
C SER A 540 -34.51 -13.94 54.57
N THR A 541 -34.25 -14.21 53.30
CA THR A 541 -33.52 -13.29 52.41
C THR A 541 -34.44 -12.85 51.28
N ILE A 542 -34.56 -11.54 51.07
CA ILE A 542 -35.35 -10.94 49.98
C ILE A 542 -34.42 -10.20 49.01
N THR A 543 -34.73 -10.27 47.71
CA THR A 543 -33.98 -9.55 46.66
C THR A 543 -34.96 -8.98 45.64
N VAL A 544 -34.82 -7.70 45.29
CA VAL A 544 -35.64 -7.06 44.26
C VAL A 544 -35.05 -7.37 42.89
N LEU A 545 -35.75 -8.17 42.08
CA LEU A 545 -35.35 -8.44 40.70
C LEU A 545 -35.95 -7.39 39.77
N GLN A 546 -35.08 -6.57 39.16
CA GLN A 546 -35.47 -5.72 38.04
C GLN A 546 -35.45 -6.54 36.75
N VAL A 547 -36.49 -6.39 35.92
CA VAL A 547 -36.64 -7.05 34.62
C VAL A 547 -36.59 -5.97 33.53
N PRO A 548 -35.83 -6.15 32.43
CA PRO A 548 -34.94 -7.29 32.12
C PRO A 548 -33.75 -7.43 33.10
N THR A 549 -33.28 -8.68 33.28
CA THR A 549 -32.17 -9.02 34.19
C THR A 549 -30.82 -8.86 33.47
N GLU A 550 -30.48 -7.61 33.16
CA GLU A 550 -29.30 -7.22 32.38
C GLU A 550 -28.38 -6.27 33.15
N LEU A 551 -27.13 -6.16 32.70
CA LEU A 551 -26.20 -5.15 33.20
C LEU A 551 -26.65 -3.75 32.75
N LYS A 552 -26.74 -2.81 33.69
CA LYS A 552 -26.99 -1.40 33.37
C LYS A 552 -25.68 -0.62 33.46
N PRO A 553 -25.25 0.10 32.41
CA PRO A 553 -24.08 0.96 32.52
C PRO A 553 -24.35 2.15 33.44
N VAL A 554 -23.29 2.68 34.04
CA VAL A 554 -23.30 4.04 34.61
C VAL A 554 -23.02 5.01 33.48
N GLU A 555 -23.88 6.02 33.31
CA GLU A 555 -23.63 7.09 32.36
C GLU A 555 -22.45 7.94 32.83
N PHE A 556 -21.28 7.74 32.20
CA PHE A 556 -20.08 8.53 32.38
C PHE A 556 -19.51 8.89 31.01
N HIS A 557 -19.54 10.18 30.68
CA HIS A 557 -18.86 10.71 29.50
C HIS A 557 -18.40 12.15 29.75
N GLU A 558 -17.08 12.33 29.88
CA GLU A 558 -16.44 13.62 30.12
C GLU A 558 -15.62 14.00 28.88
N LYS A 559 -16.10 14.99 28.12
CA LYS A 559 -15.41 15.46 26.91
C LYS A 559 -14.29 16.43 27.25
N TYR A 560 -13.05 16.05 26.93
CA TYR A 560 -11.90 16.94 27.01
C TYR A 560 -11.45 17.38 25.62
N VAL A 561 -11.42 18.69 25.38
CA VAL A 561 -10.87 19.28 24.15
C VAL A 561 -9.53 19.94 24.54
N PRO A 562 -8.38 19.47 24.00
CA PRO A 562 -7.10 20.13 24.23
C PRO A 562 -7.17 21.61 23.83
N PRO A 563 -6.63 22.54 24.63
CA PRO A 563 -6.60 23.95 24.25
C PRO A 563 -5.72 24.14 23.01
N PRO A 564 -6.07 25.09 22.12
CA PRO A 564 -5.33 25.30 20.88
C PRO A 564 -3.88 25.73 21.18
N PRO A 565 -2.90 25.27 20.38
CA PRO A 565 -1.51 25.67 20.57
C PRO A 565 -1.34 27.19 20.38
N PRO A 566 -0.44 27.83 21.14
CA PRO A 566 -0.22 29.27 21.06
C PRO A 566 0.30 29.71 19.68
N GLU A 567 -0.10 30.92 19.27
CA GLU A 567 0.37 31.50 18.02
C GLU A 567 1.92 31.67 18.00
N PRO A 568 2.60 31.31 16.89
CA PRO A 568 4.05 31.40 16.80
C PRO A 568 4.57 32.83 17.02
N GLY A 569 5.33 33.01 18.10
CA GLY A 569 6.00 34.29 18.44
C GLY A 569 5.32 35.09 19.54
N GLN A 570 4.14 34.70 20.02
CA GLN A 570 3.48 35.36 21.15
C GLN A 570 4.22 35.06 22.47
N ARG A 571 4.80 36.09 23.10
CA ARG A 571 5.35 35.99 24.46
C ARG A 571 4.21 36.07 25.47
N ARG A 572 3.78 34.93 25.99
CA ARG A 572 2.84 34.81 27.11
C ARG A 572 3.58 34.94 28.44
N LEU A 573 2.92 35.47 29.46
CA LEU A 573 3.51 35.63 30.80
C LEU A 573 3.63 34.26 31.50
N PRO A 574 4.62 34.03 32.36
CA PRO A 574 4.74 32.78 33.11
C PRO A 574 3.48 32.44 33.93
N GLU A 575 2.87 33.44 34.57
CA GLU A 575 1.64 33.29 35.35
C GLU A 575 0.44 32.85 34.48
N GLU A 576 0.35 33.32 33.24
CA GLU A 576 -0.70 32.90 32.29
C GLU A 576 -0.52 31.43 31.88
N ILE A 577 0.74 31.01 31.69
CA ILE A 577 1.09 29.63 31.33
C ILE A 577 0.81 28.69 32.51
N GLU A 578 1.17 29.08 33.74
CA GLU A 578 0.87 28.31 34.95
C GLU A 578 -0.64 28.21 35.23
N ALA A 579 -1.39 29.29 35.03
CA ALA A 579 -2.85 29.27 35.16
C ALA A 579 -3.53 28.40 34.09
N GLU A 580 -3.02 28.41 32.85
CA GLU A 580 -3.51 27.55 31.78
C GLU A 580 -3.21 26.07 32.06
N LEU A 581 -1.98 25.74 32.45
CA LEU A 581 -1.57 24.38 32.82
C LEU A 581 -2.41 23.85 34.00
N LYS A 582 -2.57 24.64 35.06
CA LYS A 582 -3.41 24.26 36.21
C LYS A 582 -4.88 24.04 35.82
N LYS A 583 -5.39 24.81 34.85
CA LYS A 583 -6.74 24.58 34.31
C LYS A 583 -6.80 23.30 33.49
N GLN A 584 -5.79 23.00 32.66
CA GLN A 584 -5.70 21.73 31.93
C GLN A 584 -5.64 20.54 32.89
N GLU A 585 -4.85 20.62 33.97
CA GLU A 585 -4.76 19.59 35.01
C GLU A 585 -6.13 19.33 35.67
N LEU A 586 -6.86 20.37 36.08
CA LEU A 586 -8.20 20.25 36.67
C LEU A 586 -9.25 19.65 35.71
N GLU A 587 -9.14 19.92 34.40
CA GLU A 587 -10.02 19.30 33.40
C GLU A 587 -9.63 17.82 33.15
N LEU A 588 -8.32 17.50 33.18
CA LEU A 588 -7.81 16.14 33.08
C LEU A 588 -8.06 15.28 34.34
N GLU A 589 -8.25 15.90 35.51
CA GLU A 589 -8.67 15.22 36.76
C GLU A 589 -10.14 14.77 36.75
N LYS A 590 -10.97 15.29 35.84
CA LYS A 590 -12.33 14.79 35.60
C LYS A 590 -12.35 13.50 34.78
N LEU A 591 -11.24 13.15 34.14
CA LEU A 591 -11.12 11.94 33.32
C LEU A 591 -10.64 10.77 34.18
N ALA A 592 -11.07 9.55 33.85
CA ALA A 592 -10.55 8.35 34.50
C ALA A 592 -9.09 8.14 34.09
N LEU A 593 -8.19 7.90 35.06
CA LEU A 593 -6.81 7.53 34.81
C LEU A 593 -6.72 6.02 34.68
N MET A 594 -6.12 5.55 33.60
CA MET A 594 -5.95 4.12 33.30
C MET A 594 -4.48 3.80 33.07
N SER A 595 -4.06 2.59 33.47
CA SER A 595 -2.77 2.03 33.10
C SER A 595 -2.94 0.57 32.66
N ILE A 596 -2.36 0.22 31.52
CA ILE A 596 -2.42 -1.12 30.93
C ILE A 596 -0.99 -1.63 30.73
N GLU A 597 -0.67 -2.78 31.33
CA GLU A 597 0.53 -3.56 31.06
C GLU A 597 0.38 -4.30 29.73
N LEU A 598 1.38 -4.18 28.84
CA LEU A 598 1.31 -4.77 27.50
C LEU A 598 1.42 -6.30 27.56
N PRO A 599 0.53 -7.05 26.86
CA PRO A 599 0.58 -8.51 26.86
C PRO A 599 1.90 -9.07 26.31
N GLY A 600 2.60 -9.85 27.14
CA GLY A 600 3.91 -10.43 26.82
C GLY A 600 3.91 -11.52 25.73
N ASN A 601 2.73 -11.96 25.28
CA ASN A 601 2.56 -12.89 24.15
C ASN A 601 2.61 -12.19 22.77
N VAL A 602 2.79 -10.87 22.74
CA VAL A 602 2.90 -10.05 21.52
C VAL A 602 4.27 -9.36 21.50
N LEU A 603 4.88 -9.26 20.32
CA LEU A 603 6.07 -8.44 20.09
C LEU A 603 5.67 -7.01 19.72
N TRP A 604 5.94 -6.07 20.63
CA TRP A 604 5.69 -4.64 20.44
C TRP A 604 6.98 -3.95 19.94
N PHE A 605 6.97 -3.48 18.69
CA PHE A 605 8.11 -2.79 18.07
C PHE A 605 8.05 -1.26 18.21
N GLU A 606 6.85 -0.72 18.37
CA GLU A 606 6.57 0.69 18.59
C GLU A 606 5.54 0.83 19.74
N PRO A 607 5.49 1.96 20.46
CA PRO A 607 4.47 2.21 21.47
C PRO A 607 3.06 2.12 20.86
N PRO A 608 2.15 1.28 21.40
CA PRO A 608 0.82 1.13 20.83
C PRO A 608 -0.08 2.33 21.10
N ILE A 609 -1.03 2.56 20.20
CA ILE A 609 -2.07 3.58 20.33
C ILE A 609 -3.29 2.92 21.00
N VAL A 610 -3.90 3.60 21.98
CA VAL A 610 -5.19 3.16 22.54
C VAL A 610 -6.31 3.58 21.60
N ALA A 611 -7.21 2.65 21.27
CA ALA A 611 -8.45 2.95 20.59
C ALA A 611 -9.65 2.35 21.35
N GLY A 612 -10.75 3.09 21.41
CA GLY A 612 -12.02 2.64 21.95
C GLY A 612 -12.99 2.25 20.83
N TRP A 613 -13.81 1.23 21.06
CA TRP A 613 -14.84 0.84 20.11
C TRP A 613 -16.05 1.78 20.19
N ASP A 614 -16.36 2.47 19.10
CA ASP A 614 -17.58 3.25 18.95
C ASP A 614 -18.69 2.35 18.39
N LYS A 615 -19.66 2.03 19.27
CA LYS A 615 -20.82 1.18 18.95
C LYS A 615 -21.82 1.84 17.99
N ASP A 616 -21.86 3.18 17.91
CA ASP A 616 -22.82 3.89 17.07
C ASP A 616 -22.30 4.07 15.63
N ALA A 617 -20.98 3.98 15.45
CA ALA A 617 -20.30 4.22 14.19
C ALA A 617 -19.59 2.99 13.60
N ASP A 618 -19.65 1.84 14.29
CA ASP A 618 -18.97 0.57 13.99
C ASP A 618 -17.49 0.74 13.62
N LEU A 619 -16.74 1.46 14.47
CA LEU A 619 -15.33 1.73 14.26
C LEU A 619 -14.51 1.89 15.54
N TRP A 620 -13.20 1.70 15.41
CA TRP A 620 -12.21 2.07 16.42
C TRP A 620 -11.91 3.58 16.34
N SER A 621 -12.05 4.29 17.47
CA SER A 621 -11.81 5.73 17.59
C SER A 621 -10.74 6.06 18.63
N THR A 622 -9.99 7.14 18.40
CA THR A 622 -9.01 7.70 19.34
C THR A 622 -9.49 9.02 19.98
N GLU A 623 -10.77 9.39 19.86
CA GLU A 623 -11.30 10.71 20.30
C GLU A 623 -11.19 10.92 21.83
N ASP A 624 -11.62 9.94 22.63
CA ASP A 624 -11.77 10.05 24.09
C ASP A 624 -10.52 9.61 24.90
N PHE A 625 -9.31 9.67 24.31
CA PHE A 625 -8.06 9.22 24.94
C PHE A 625 -6.98 10.31 24.92
N HIS A 626 -6.46 10.65 26.10
CA HIS A 626 -5.56 11.80 26.30
C HIS A 626 -4.41 11.48 27.26
N ASP A 627 -3.39 12.34 27.28
CA ASP A 627 -2.23 12.24 28.18
C ASP A 627 -1.51 10.86 28.13
N LEU A 628 -1.40 10.27 26.93
CA LEU A 628 -0.78 8.97 26.71
C LEU A 628 0.73 9.02 27.06
N LYS A 629 1.14 8.17 27.98
CA LYS A 629 2.49 8.03 28.53
C LYS A 629 2.89 6.55 28.49
N PHE A 630 3.85 6.22 27.63
CA PHE A 630 4.40 4.87 27.55
C PHE A 630 5.68 4.75 28.38
N ASN A 631 5.73 3.74 29.26
CA ASN A 631 6.91 3.34 30.00
C ASN A 631 7.51 2.08 29.37
N GLU A 632 8.57 2.28 28.58
CA GLU A 632 9.27 1.21 27.85
C GLU A 632 9.97 0.20 28.78
N GLU A 633 10.55 0.64 29.89
CA GLU A 633 11.25 -0.25 30.85
C GLU A 633 10.26 -1.19 31.58
N LYS A 634 9.01 -0.76 31.79
CA LYS A 634 7.96 -1.57 32.42
C LYS A 634 6.96 -2.19 31.43
N GLN A 635 7.00 -1.81 30.16
CA GLN A 635 5.96 -2.12 29.16
C GLN A 635 4.54 -1.76 29.65
N VAL A 636 4.39 -0.57 30.26
CA VAL A 636 3.10 -0.07 30.76
C VAL A 636 2.70 1.21 30.01
N LEU A 637 1.47 1.25 29.53
CA LEU A 637 0.85 2.41 28.88
C LEU A 637 -0.16 3.05 29.83
N THR A 638 0.12 4.27 30.28
CA THR A 638 -0.76 5.08 31.13
C THR A 638 -1.42 6.17 30.30
N PHE A 639 -2.73 6.39 30.48
CA PHE A 639 -3.50 7.40 29.76
C PHE A 639 -4.74 7.82 30.55
N ARG A 640 -5.36 8.92 30.16
CA ARG A 640 -6.66 9.38 30.68
C ARG A 640 -7.75 9.16 29.65
N THR A 641 -8.95 8.78 30.09
CA THR A 641 -10.09 8.58 29.19
C THR A 641 -11.39 9.21 29.70
N GLY A 642 -12.16 9.73 28.74
CA GLY A 642 -13.49 10.29 28.94
C GLY A 642 -14.64 9.32 28.72
N ARG A 643 -14.38 8.04 28.40
CA ARG A 643 -15.42 7.03 28.13
C ARG A 643 -14.96 5.61 28.54
N PHE A 644 -15.89 4.80 29.03
CA PHE A 644 -15.68 3.37 29.31
C PHE A 644 -16.25 2.48 28.18
N GLY A 645 -15.73 1.26 28.04
CA GLY A 645 -16.17 0.30 27.01
C GLY A 645 -15.07 -0.68 26.59
N ALA A 646 -15.16 -1.16 25.35
CA ALA A 646 -14.16 -2.06 24.76
C ALA A 646 -12.98 -1.24 24.21
N LEU A 647 -11.75 -1.58 24.64
CA LEU A 647 -10.50 -0.94 24.25
C LEU A 647 -9.59 -1.95 23.53
N GLY A 648 -8.95 -1.48 22.46
CA GLY A 648 -7.93 -2.21 21.71
C GLY A 648 -6.58 -1.50 21.76
N LEU A 649 -5.50 -2.28 21.76
CA LEU A 649 -4.12 -1.77 21.65
C LEU A 649 -3.66 -1.89 20.19
N ALA A 650 -3.58 -0.75 19.51
CA ALA A 650 -3.28 -0.65 18.09
C ALA A 650 -1.76 -0.57 17.84
N ALA A 651 -1.17 -1.65 17.33
CA ALA A 651 0.22 -1.71 16.90
C ALA A 651 0.39 -1.23 15.45
N TYR A 652 1.52 -0.61 15.12
CA TYR A 652 1.87 -0.28 13.73
C TYR A 652 2.24 -1.54 12.94
N ARG A 653 1.59 -1.76 11.80
CA ARG A 653 1.73 -3.00 11.03
C ARG A 653 3.08 -3.15 10.37
N TYR A 654 3.66 -2.05 9.90
CA TYR A 654 4.81 -2.09 8.98
C TYR A 654 6.15 -1.82 9.68
N ALA A 655 6.24 -2.00 11.00
CA ALA A 655 7.46 -1.80 11.79
C ALA A 655 8.63 -2.71 11.35
N ASN A 656 8.36 -3.79 10.63
CA ASN A 656 9.35 -4.71 10.06
C ASN A 656 9.66 -4.45 8.58
N LEU A 657 9.12 -3.39 7.97
CA LEU A 657 9.35 -3.01 6.57
C LEU A 657 10.03 -1.63 6.46
N PRO A 658 10.85 -1.38 5.43
CA PRO A 658 11.31 -2.32 4.41
C PRO A 658 12.26 -3.40 4.95
N TYR A 659 12.42 -4.49 4.20
CA TYR A 659 13.40 -5.53 4.48
C TYR A 659 14.82 -5.03 4.21
N GLN A 660 15.77 -5.45 5.05
CA GLN A 660 17.19 -5.10 4.89
C GLN A 660 17.92 -6.08 3.96
N SER A 661 17.54 -7.37 4.00
CA SER A 661 18.01 -8.38 3.04
C SER A 661 17.12 -9.62 3.07
N TRP A 662 17.24 -10.48 2.06
CA TRP A 662 16.57 -11.78 1.98
C TRP A 662 17.40 -12.77 1.17
N GLU A 663 17.24 -14.06 1.45
CA GLU A 663 17.88 -15.15 0.69
C GLU A 663 16.91 -16.35 0.57
N LEU A 664 16.74 -16.85 -0.65
CA LEU A 664 16.00 -18.06 -0.99
C LEU A 664 16.99 -19.11 -1.52
N LYS A 665 17.11 -20.27 -0.88
CA LYS A 665 18.09 -21.30 -1.25
C LYS A 665 17.58 -22.73 -1.06
N PRO A 666 18.06 -23.70 -1.85
CA PRO A 666 17.79 -25.12 -1.60
C PRO A 666 18.29 -25.49 -0.19
N ASN A 667 17.49 -26.22 0.59
CA ASN A 667 17.90 -26.63 1.93
C ASN A 667 19.06 -27.64 1.85
N GLN A 668 20.22 -27.30 2.43
CA GLN A 668 21.41 -28.15 2.39
C GLN A 668 21.40 -29.27 3.44
N LYS A 669 20.57 -29.13 4.50
CA LYS A 669 20.55 -30.03 5.66
C LYS A 669 19.35 -31.00 5.67
N GLY A 670 18.47 -30.90 4.69
CA GLY A 670 17.27 -31.73 4.57
C GLY A 670 16.43 -31.33 3.36
N GLU A 671 15.25 -31.90 3.21
CA GLU A 671 14.36 -31.60 2.09
C GLU A 671 13.78 -30.18 2.16
N GLY A 672 13.33 -29.66 1.01
CA GLY A 672 12.65 -28.38 0.87
C GLY A 672 13.54 -27.20 0.51
N VAL A 673 12.99 -25.99 0.68
CA VAL A 673 13.61 -24.71 0.37
C VAL A 673 13.70 -23.88 1.65
N SER A 674 14.83 -23.23 1.89
CA SER A 674 15.02 -22.28 2.98
C SER A 674 14.84 -20.85 2.46
N PHE A 675 14.06 -20.05 3.17
CA PHE A 675 13.79 -18.65 2.86
C PHE A 675 14.05 -17.82 4.11
N ASN A 676 15.09 -17.00 4.11
CA ASN A 676 15.46 -16.11 5.21
C ASN A 676 15.09 -14.67 4.83
N ILE A 677 14.43 -13.96 5.76
CA ILE A 677 14.16 -12.53 5.67
C ILE A 677 14.82 -11.84 6.87
N THR A 678 15.71 -10.89 6.58
CA THR A 678 16.18 -9.88 7.53
C THR A 678 15.30 -8.65 7.37
N ALA A 679 14.34 -8.50 8.27
CA ALA A 679 13.41 -7.37 8.34
C ALA A 679 14.08 -6.15 8.98
N ALA A 680 13.33 -5.05 9.14
CA ALA A 680 13.87 -3.84 9.78
C ALA A 680 14.33 -4.05 11.24
N VAL A 681 13.66 -4.93 11.98
CA VAL A 681 13.99 -5.28 13.38
C VAL A 681 14.28 -6.77 13.56
N MET A 682 13.41 -7.63 13.01
CA MET A 682 13.46 -9.08 13.19
C MET A 682 14.28 -9.80 12.11
N ILE A 683 14.81 -10.98 12.45
CA ILE A 683 15.31 -11.94 11.44
C ILE A 683 14.47 -13.21 11.57
N VAL A 684 13.88 -13.65 10.45
CA VAL A 684 13.01 -14.83 10.41
C VAL A 684 13.49 -15.80 9.33
N GLU A 685 13.68 -17.05 9.73
CA GLU A 685 13.98 -18.15 8.81
C GLU A 685 12.76 -19.05 8.64
N PHE A 686 12.39 -19.28 7.39
CA PHE A 686 11.36 -20.21 6.96
C PHE A 686 11.98 -21.44 6.27
N VAL A 687 11.35 -22.60 6.47
CA VAL A 687 11.57 -23.81 5.66
C VAL A 687 10.25 -24.24 5.04
N ILE A 688 10.26 -24.36 3.72
CA ILE A 688 9.12 -24.70 2.86
C ILE A 688 9.27 -26.15 2.41
N LYS A 689 8.24 -26.98 2.62
CA LYS A 689 8.20 -28.40 2.23
C LYS A 689 6.81 -28.77 1.74
N GLY A 690 6.70 -29.21 0.49
CA GLY A 690 5.40 -29.55 -0.11
C GLY A 690 4.45 -28.35 -0.02
N ASP A 691 3.25 -28.56 0.52
CA ASP A 691 2.22 -27.54 0.70
C ASP A 691 2.30 -26.78 2.05
N LYS A 692 3.40 -26.91 2.81
CA LYS A 692 3.54 -26.36 4.16
C LYS A 692 4.81 -25.56 4.38
N VAL A 693 4.74 -24.65 5.35
CA VAL A 693 5.81 -23.74 5.77
C VAL A 693 6.00 -23.83 7.28
N CYS A 694 7.25 -23.79 7.72
CA CYS A 694 7.66 -23.81 9.12
C CYS A 694 8.58 -22.62 9.38
N VAL A 695 8.37 -21.89 10.48
CA VAL A 695 9.41 -20.96 11.00
C VAL A 695 10.44 -21.82 11.72
N THR A 696 11.70 -21.77 11.29
CA THR A 696 12.81 -22.50 11.94
C THR A 696 13.53 -21.67 12.97
N GLN A 697 13.57 -20.34 12.80
CA GLN A 697 14.20 -19.44 13.74
C GLN A 697 13.58 -18.05 13.67
N LEU A 698 13.45 -17.40 14.83
CA LEU A 698 13.00 -16.03 15.00
C LEU A 698 14.00 -15.34 15.94
N GLN A 699 14.68 -14.31 15.47
CA GLN A 699 15.73 -13.58 16.20
C GLN A 699 15.33 -12.12 16.43
N ASN A 700 15.97 -11.48 17.42
CA ASN A 700 15.78 -10.07 17.82
C ASN A 700 14.42 -9.73 18.47
N GLY A 701 13.62 -10.73 18.86
CA GLY A 701 12.42 -10.50 19.67
C GLY A 701 12.78 -10.05 21.09
N ALA A 702 12.10 -9.03 21.62
CA ALA A 702 12.31 -8.54 22.98
C ALA A 702 11.74 -9.49 24.07
N THR A 703 10.80 -10.37 23.70
CA THR A 703 10.15 -11.34 24.58
C THR A 703 10.14 -12.75 23.96
N GLU A 704 9.78 -13.76 24.74
CA GLU A 704 9.59 -15.15 24.29
C GLU A 704 8.28 -15.38 23.50
N ALA A 705 7.62 -14.31 23.05
CA ALA A 705 6.45 -14.39 22.18
C ALA A 705 6.76 -15.15 20.88
N LEU A 706 5.75 -15.81 20.32
CA LEU A 706 5.81 -16.65 19.11
C LEU A 706 6.76 -17.86 19.15
N GLN A 707 7.44 -18.18 20.26
CA GLN A 707 8.28 -19.39 20.32
C GLN A 707 7.49 -20.69 20.11
N GLU A 708 6.20 -20.71 20.46
CA GLU A 708 5.33 -21.87 20.27
C GLU A 708 5.08 -22.26 18.80
N ILE A 709 5.25 -21.35 17.83
CA ILE A 709 5.06 -21.66 16.40
C ILE A 709 6.35 -22.16 15.73
N VAL A 710 7.50 -22.00 16.39
CA VAL A 710 8.81 -22.40 15.85
C VAL A 710 8.89 -23.93 15.78
N GLY A 711 9.36 -24.45 14.65
CA GLY A 711 9.48 -25.89 14.39
C GLY A 711 8.18 -26.60 13.96
N LYS A 712 7.02 -25.92 13.95
CA LYS A 712 5.73 -26.47 13.51
C LYS A 712 5.41 -26.09 12.05
N TYR A 713 4.78 -27.01 11.33
CA TYR A 713 4.42 -26.84 9.91
C TYR A 713 2.94 -26.45 9.74
N TYR A 714 2.71 -25.31 9.13
CA TYR A 714 1.39 -24.72 8.85
C TYR A 714 1.19 -24.52 7.35
N SER A 715 -0.05 -24.23 6.91
CA SER A 715 -0.23 -23.60 5.59
C SER A 715 0.30 -22.16 5.61
N PRO A 716 0.70 -21.57 4.46
CA PRO A 716 1.13 -20.16 4.41
C PRO A 716 0.12 -19.19 5.03
N TYR A 717 -1.17 -19.43 4.80
CA TYR A 717 -2.25 -18.62 5.35
C TYR A 717 -2.35 -18.71 6.89
N GLN A 718 -2.32 -19.92 7.44
CA GLN A 718 -2.36 -20.12 8.89
C GLN A 718 -1.11 -19.54 9.56
N LEU A 719 0.06 -19.70 8.95
CA LEU A 719 1.31 -19.13 9.45
C LEU A 719 1.24 -17.60 9.50
N ARG A 720 0.78 -16.97 8.41
CA ARG A 720 0.57 -15.52 8.35
C ARG A 720 -0.33 -15.04 9.49
N LYS A 721 -1.49 -15.66 9.68
CA LYS A 721 -2.45 -15.31 10.74
C LYS A 721 -1.80 -15.35 12.13
N LEU A 722 -1.06 -16.44 12.42
CA LEU A 722 -0.35 -16.61 13.70
C LEU A 722 0.73 -15.54 13.90
N MET A 723 1.59 -15.31 12.90
CA MET A 723 2.68 -14.31 12.99
C MET A 723 2.14 -12.89 13.16
N CYS A 724 1.14 -12.48 12.37
CA CYS A 724 0.47 -11.18 12.53
C CYS A 724 -0.14 -11.04 13.93
N SER A 725 -0.82 -12.07 14.47
CA SER A 725 -1.44 -12.02 15.79
C SER A 725 -0.45 -11.88 16.96
N GLY A 726 0.81 -12.29 16.76
CA GLY A 726 1.91 -12.05 17.70
C GLY A 726 2.72 -10.77 17.43
N GLY A 727 2.25 -9.89 16.55
CA GLY A 727 2.89 -8.60 16.24
C GLY A 727 3.88 -8.60 15.07
N VAL A 728 4.14 -9.75 14.45
CA VAL A 728 5.12 -9.88 13.35
C VAL A 728 4.41 -9.94 12.00
N ASP A 729 3.94 -8.79 11.50
CA ASP A 729 3.42 -8.66 10.13
C ASP A 729 4.58 -8.47 9.14
N LEU A 730 4.94 -9.55 8.44
CA LEU A 730 5.89 -9.54 7.31
C LEU A 730 5.16 -9.64 5.96
N PHE A 731 3.86 -9.40 5.91
CA PHE A 731 3.01 -9.80 4.78
C PHE A 731 2.21 -8.61 4.23
N PRO A 732 2.89 -7.63 3.62
CA PRO A 732 2.26 -6.41 3.12
C PRO A 732 1.16 -6.72 2.11
N LEU A 733 0.01 -6.07 2.30
CA LEU A 733 -1.09 -6.08 1.33
C LEU A 733 -0.80 -5.07 0.21
N HIS A 734 -1.56 -5.13 -0.89
CA HIS A 734 -1.28 -4.34 -2.10
C HIS A 734 -1.37 -2.81 -1.88
N ASP A 735 -2.12 -2.38 -0.88
CA ASP A 735 -2.26 -0.99 -0.42
C ASP A 735 -1.17 -0.56 0.58
N ALA A 736 -0.27 -1.45 1.04
CA ALA A 736 0.79 -1.11 1.99
C ALA A 736 1.73 0.00 1.48
N CYS A 737 1.89 0.15 0.16
CA CYS A 737 2.65 1.22 -0.47
C CYS A 737 2.06 2.63 -0.22
N CYS A 738 0.82 2.73 0.29
CA CYS A 738 0.21 3.99 0.73
C CYS A 738 0.65 4.43 2.14
N TYR A 739 1.26 3.53 2.92
CA TYR A 739 1.57 3.72 4.33
C TYR A 739 3.06 3.56 4.69
N ILE A 740 3.87 3.00 3.78
CA ILE A 740 5.32 2.82 3.95
C ILE A 740 6.05 3.87 3.12
N ASP A 741 6.80 4.75 3.78
CA ASP A 741 7.63 5.76 3.12
C ASP A 741 8.83 5.13 2.43
N GLY A 742 9.21 5.66 1.26
CA GLY A 742 10.34 5.17 0.47
C GLY A 742 10.10 3.84 -0.29
N ALA A 743 8.97 3.16 -0.09
CA ALA A 743 8.66 1.92 -0.82
C ALA A 743 8.44 2.17 -2.32
N THR A 744 9.14 1.41 -3.16
CA THR A 744 9.02 1.44 -4.64
C THR A 744 8.34 0.16 -5.15
N PRO A 745 7.00 0.05 -5.09
CA PRO A 745 6.30 -1.14 -5.53
C PRO A 745 6.62 -1.46 -7.00
N LYS A 746 6.98 -2.71 -7.27
CA LYS A 746 7.41 -3.16 -8.60
C LYS A 746 6.22 -3.34 -9.55
N HIS A 747 6.51 -3.52 -10.83
CA HIS A 747 5.47 -3.82 -11.82
C HIS A 747 4.82 -5.18 -11.52
N ARG A 748 3.63 -5.15 -10.91
CA ARG A 748 2.96 -6.31 -10.27
C ARG A 748 3.01 -7.61 -11.09
N ALA A 749 2.53 -7.58 -12.33
CA ALA A 749 2.49 -8.77 -13.19
C ALA A 749 3.88 -9.34 -13.52
N ALA A 750 4.92 -8.49 -13.56
CA ALA A 750 6.30 -8.90 -13.80
C ALA A 750 6.96 -9.43 -12.53
N GLU A 751 6.61 -8.87 -11.37
CA GLU A 751 7.02 -9.37 -10.05
C GLU A 751 6.41 -10.75 -9.78
N ASP A 752 5.11 -10.94 -10.04
CA ASP A 752 4.41 -12.23 -9.89
C ASP A 752 4.97 -13.30 -10.83
N HIS A 753 5.22 -12.96 -12.11
CA HIS A 753 5.87 -13.86 -13.08
C HIS A 753 7.30 -14.24 -12.64
N LEU A 754 8.05 -13.29 -12.09
CA LEU A 754 9.39 -13.54 -11.56
C LEU A 754 9.35 -14.45 -10.32
N TYR A 755 8.39 -14.27 -9.41
CA TYR A 755 8.22 -15.17 -8.27
C TYR A 755 7.86 -16.60 -8.70
N HIS A 756 7.01 -16.80 -9.71
CA HIS A 756 6.79 -18.14 -10.28
C HIS A 756 8.08 -18.73 -10.89
N CYS A 757 8.87 -17.93 -11.63
CA CYS A 757 10.17 -18.38 -12.15
C CYS A 757 11.13 -18.78 -11.02
N MET A 758 11.26 -17.95 -9.97
CA MET A 758 12.10 -18.23 -8.80
C MET A 758 11.64 -19.51 -8.07
N ALA A 759 10.32 -19.72 -7.97
CA ALA A 759 9.74 -20.90 -7.35
C ALA A 759 10.09 -22.20 -8.11
N LEU A 760 9.95 -22.23 -9.44
CA LEU A 760 10.39 -23.37 -10.26
C LEU A 760 11.90 -23.65 -10.14
N LEU A 761 12.70 -22.61 -9.95
CA LEU A 761 14.16 -22.69 -9.87
C LEU A 761 14.71 -23.00 -8.47
N SER A 762 13.87 -22.88 -7.43
CA SER A 762 14.22 -22.89 -6.00
C SER A 762 14.93 -24.14 -5.47
N THR A 763 14.89 -25.25 -6.21
CA THR A 763 15.56 -26.52 -5.86
C THR A 763 16.98 -26.64 -6.42
N GLY A 764 17.32 -25.86 -7.45
CA GLY A 764 18.61 -25.88 -8.13
C GLY A 764 19.38 -24.57 -8.05
N HIS A 765 18.71 -23.47 -7.72
CA HIS A 765 19.26 -22.12 -7.67
C HIS A 765 19.00 -21.46 -6.32
N SER A 766 19.97 -20.65 -5.89
CA SER A 766 19.83 -19.70 -4.79
C SER A 766 19.64 -18.30 -5.35
N PHE A 767 18.75 -17.53 -4.72
CA PHE A 767 18.48 -16.13 -5.01
C PHE A 767 18.70 -15.28 -3.76
N ALA A 768 19.19 -14.06 -3.91
CA ALA A 768 19.37 -13.14 -2.79
C ALA A 768 19.09 -11.69 -3.18
N TRP A 769 18.83 -10.87 -2.16
CA TRP A 769 18.71 -9.42 -2.25
C TRP A 769 19.88 -8.75 -2.99
N SER A 770 19.61 -7.60 -3.62
CA SER A 770 20.63 -6.74 -4.24
C SER A 770 20.44 -5.29 -3.83
N ARG A 771 21.54 -4.60 -3.50
CA ARG A 771 21.52 -3.17 -3.12
C ARG A 771 20.99 -2.26 -4.22
N TRP A 772 21.04 -2.73 -5.47
CA TRP A 772 20.64 -1.96 -6.64
C TRP A 772 19.12 -1.96 -6.87
N ASN A 773 18.37 -2.89 -6.23
CA ASN A 773 16.95 -3.08 -6.50
C ASN A 773 16.10 -1.84 -6.19
N LEU A 774 16.30 -1.21 -5.03
CA LEU A 774 15.57 -0.02 -4.61
C LEU A 774 15.76 1.16 -5.58
N LEU A 775 16.99 1.35 -6.06
CA LEU A 775 17.35 2.44 -6.98
C LEU A 775 16.93 2.17 -8.44
N ALA A 776 16.62 0.92 -8.81
CA ALA A 776 16.30 0.56 -10.18
C ALA A 776 14.88 1.01 -10.63
N GLY A 777 14.04 1.49 -9.70
CA GLY A 777 12.68 1.94 -9.98
C GLY A 777 11.65 0.81 -10.13
N ARG A 778 10.44 1.13 -10.58
CA ARG A 778 9.29 0.19 -10.62
C ARG A 778 9.45 -0.96 -11.62
N CYS A 779 9.93 -0.67 -12.82
CA CYS A 779 9.97 -1.62 -13.94
C CYS A 779 11.23 -2.49 -13.98
N ASN A 780 12.18 -2.28 -13.08
CA ASN A 780 13.42 -3.04 -13.01
C ASN A 780 13.52 -3.74 -11.65
N MET A 781 13.62 -5.06 -11.69
CA MET A 781 13.85 -5.91 -10.52
C MET A 781 15.29 -6.42 -10.61
N VAL A 782 16.10 -6.11 -9.60
CA VAL A 782 17.52 -6.50 -9.57
C VAL A 782 17.73 -7.43 -8.39
N LEU A 783 18.31 -8.60 -8.64
CA LEU A 783 18.55 -9.61 -7.62
C LEU A 783 19.79 -10.43 -7.94
N GLN A 784 20.34 -11.09 -6.93
CA GLN A 784 21.45 -12.02 -7.09
C GLN A 784 20.94 -13.43 -7.40
N MET A 785 21.62 -14.16 -8.29
CA MET A 785 21.30 -15.53 -8.68
C MET A 785 22.55 -16.41 -8.72
N LYS A 786 22.45 -17.65 -8.23
CA LYS A 786 23.53 -18.65 -8.25
C LYS A 786 22.98 -20.06 -8.45
N GLU A 787 23.63 -20.87 -9.28
CA GLU A 787 23.33 -22.31 -9.38
C GLU A 787 24.04 -23.07 -8.26
N THR A 788 23.33 -23.94 -7.54
CA THR A 788 23.80 -24.53 -6.27
C THR A 788 24.20 -26.00 -6.38
N LEU A 789 23.93 -26.65 -7.52
CA LEU A 789 24.04 -28.12 -7.69
C LEU A 789 25.46 -28.60 -8.08
N GLU A 790 26.17 -27.89 -8.96
CA GLU A 790 27.52 -28.31 -9.39
C GLU A 790 28.62 -27.78 -8.46
N LYS A 791 29.16 -28.65 -7.59
CA LYS A 791 30.34 -28.33 -6.75
C LYS A 791 31.58 -27.87 -7.54
N ARG A 792 31.70 -28.27 -8.81
CA ARG A 792 32.78 -27.83 -9.73
C ARG A 792 32.54 -26.46 -10.37
N ARG A 793 31.33 -25.89 -10.22
CA ARG A 793 30.92 -24.57 -10.72
C ARG A 793 30.25 -23.73 -9.63
N GLN A 794 30.77 -23.78 -8.40
CA GLN A 794 30.45 -22.77 -7.38
C GLN A 794 31.06 -21.41 -7.79
N LYS A 795 30.43 -20.77 -8.77
CA LYS A 795 30.68 -19.37 -9.10
C LYS A 795 30.12 -18.47 -8.01
N ASP A 796 30.58 -17.24 -7.97
CA ASP A 796 29.98 -16.18 -7.18
C ASP A 796 28.58 -15.84 -7.69
N TYR A 797 27.80 -15.15 -6.86
CA TYR A 797 26.48 -14.67 -7.23
C TYR A 797 26.59 -13.77 -8.47
N SER A 798 25.75 -14.05 -9.48
CA SER A 798 25.64 -13.23 -10.69
C SER A 798 24.46 -12.28 -10.54
N LEU A 799 24.62 -11.04 -10.98
CA LEU A 799 23.57 -10.03 -10.89
C LEU A 799 22.57 -10.18 -12.04
N LEU A 800 21.30 -10.36 -11.69
CA LEU A 800 20.19 -10.57 -12.61
C LEU A 800 19.33 -9.29 -12.67
N LEU A 801 19.09 -8.79 -13.87
CA LEU A 801 18.12 -7.73 -14.17
C LEU A 801 16.91 -8.36 -14.86
N VAL A 802 15.73 -8.17 -14.28
CA VAL A 802 14.45 -8.57 -14.87
C VAL A 802 13.56 -7.35 -15.01
N THR A 803 12.97 -7.19 -16.19
CA THR A 803 11.99 -6.15 -16.50
C THR A 803 10.76 -6.81 -17.14
N PRO A 804 9.61 -6.12 -17.28
CA PRO A 804 8.47 -6.64 -18.04
C PRO A 804 8.80 -7.08 -19.47
N GLN A 805 9.91 -6.62 -20.04
CA GLN A 805 10.29 -6.87 -21.43
C GLN A 805 11.41 -7.90 -21.61
N LYS A 806 12.27 -8.14 -20.61
CA LYS A 806 13.41 -9.07 -20.73
C LYS A 806 13.95 -9.51 -19.37
N ALA A 807 14.65 -10.64 -19.36
CA ALA A 807 15.57 -11.02 -18.29
C ALA A 807 17.00 -11.15 -18.85
N CYS A 808 18.00 -10.57 -18.16
CA CYS A 808 19.41 -10.82 -18.48
C CYS A 808 20.32 -10.74 -17.26
N ILE A 809 21.47 -11.41 -17.36
CA ILE A 809 22.57 -11.25 -16.40
C ILE A 809 23.42 -10.08 -16.87
N VAL A 810 23.55 -9.06 -16.03
CA VAL A 810 24.27 -7.81 -16.33
C VAL A 810 25.77 -7.94 -16.06
N ASP A 811 26.58 -7.12 -16.71
CA ASP A 811 28.02 -7.02 -16.46
C ASP A 811 28.30 -6.10 -15.25
N CYS A 812 27.77 -6.49 -14.09
CA CYS A 812 27.80 -5.72 -12.85
C CYS A 812 27.79 -6.66 -11.62
N THR A 813 28.31 -6.17 -10.49
CA THR A 813 28.38 -6.90 -9.21
C THR A 813 27.90 -6.01 -8.06
N GLU A 814 27.63 -6.58 -6.88
CA GLU A 814 27.34 -5.79 -5.66
C GLU A 814 28.49 -4.85 -5.27
N MET A 815 29.73 -5.15 -5.68
CA MET A 815 30.93 -4.37 -5.40
C MET A 815 31.22 -3.28 -6.45
N SER A 816 30.42 -3.20 -7.52
CA SER A 816 30.60 -2.18 -8.56
C SER A 816 30.34 -0.77 -8.02
N GLN A 817 31.06 0.23 -8.53
CA GLN A 817 30.86 1.63 -8.12
C GLN A 817 29.52 2.20 -8.61
N SER A 818 29.11 1.81 -9.81
CA SER A 818 27.84 2.18 -10.44
C SER A 818 27.11 0.95 -10.96
N PHE A 819 25.79 1.02 -11.06
CA PHE A 819 25.00 0.01 -11.76
C PHE A 819 25.24 0.10 -13.28
N SER A 820 25.23 -1.05 -13.95
CA SER A 820 25.21 -1.17 -15.41
C SER A 820 24.02 -2.05 -15.80
N ASP A 821 23.20 -1.59 -16.74
CA ASP A 821 22.09 -2.32 -17.35
C ASP A 821 22.52 -3.10 -18.61
N GLU A 822 23.79 -3.01 -19.01
CA GLU A 822 24.35 -3.78 -20.12
C GLU A 822 24.42 -5.28 -19.77
N CYS A 823 23.73 -6.09 -20.58
CA CYS A 823 23.79 -7.54 -20.49
C CYS A 823 25.16 -8.05 -20.96
N MET A 824 25.77 -8.99 -20.22
CA MET A 824 27.10 -9.52 -20.56
C MET A 824 27.19 -10.04 -22.02
N GLN A 825 28.20 -9.59 -22.77
CA GLN A 825 28.32 -9.88 -24.20
C GLN A 825 28.78 -11.32 -24.50
N GLY A 826 28.27 -11.90 -25.59
CA GLY A 826 28.70 -13.21 -26.13
C GLY A 826 27.81 -14.41 -25.82
N MET A 827 26.66 -14.18 -25.16
CA MET A 827 25.84 -15.23 -24.54
C MET A 827 24.73 -15.77 -25.45
N LYS A 828 25.05 -16.81 -26.26
CA LYS A 828 24.16 -17.33 -27.33
C LYS A 828 23.13 -18.38 -26.88
N CYS A 829 21.87 -17.97 -26.75
CA CYS A 829 20.66 -18.79 -26.68
C CYS A 829 20.66 -19.90 -27.74
N GLN A 830 20.35 -21.12 -27.32
CA GLN A 830 20.34 -22.32 -28.17
C GLN A 830 18.97 -22.54 -28.81
N PHE A 831 17.88 -22.30 -28.06
CA PHE A 831 16.50 -22.40 -28.54
C PHE A 831 16.26 -21.59 -29.82
N LEU A 832 16.75 -20.34 -29.84
CA LEU A 832 16.59 -19.46 -31.00
C LEU A 832 17.41 -19.89 -32.23
N LYS A 833 18.41 -20.77 -32.10
CA LYS A 833 19.11 -21.35 -33.26
C LYS A 833 18.21 -22.25 -34.10
N GLU A 834 17.16 -22.82 -33.52
CA GLU A 834 16.24 -23.70 -34.24
C GLU A 834 15.09 -22.89 -34.85
N LEU A 835 14.50 -21.96 -34.08
CA LEU A 835 13.48 -21.05 -34.59
C LEU A 835 14.01 -20.21 -35.78
N ILE A 836 15.22 -19.64 -35.67
CA ILE A 836 15.81 -18.80 -36.72
C ILE A 836 16.15 -19.61 -38.00
N LYS A 837 16.45 -20.91 -37.91
CA LYS A 837 16.63 -21.76 -39.12
C LYS A 837 15.38 -21.85 -39.99
N SER A 838 14.18 -21.64 -39.42
CA SER A 838 12.93 -21.63 -40.19
C SER A 838 12.71 -20.31 -40.96
N ILE A 839 13.29 -19.20 -40.49
CA ILE A 839 13.06 -17.85 -41.03
C ILE A 839 14.13 -17.53 -42.10
N LYS A 840 13.83 -17.88 -43.35
CA LYS A 840 14.70 -17.56 -44.49
C LYS A 840 14.72 -16.04 -44.77
N GLY A 841 15.87 -15.39 -44.60
CA GLY A 841 16.13 -14.04 -45.12
C GLY A 841 16.66 -12.99 -44.12
N THR A 842 16.81 -13.34 -42.83
CA THR A 842 17.18 -12.38 -41.77
C THR A 842 18.67 -12.00 -41.81
N ARG A 843 18.99 -10.71 -41.65
CA ARG A 843 20.39 -10.22 -41.57
C ARG A 843 21.10 -10.78 -40.33
N TYR A 844 22.40 -11.06 -40.48
CA TYR A 844 23.26 -11.68 -39.44
C TYR A 844 23.29 -10.92 -38.11
N SER A 845 23.14 -9.58 -38.12
CA SER A 845 23.10 -8.75 -36.91
C SER A 845 21.83 -8.94 -36.07
N ILE A 846 20.66 -9.01 -36.71
CA ILE A 846 19.37 -9.26 -36.04
C ILE A 846 19.34 -10.69 -35.50
N VAL A 847 19.88 -11.65 -36.26
CA VAL A 847 20.07 -13.04 -35.79
C VAL A 847 20.97 -13.07 -34.54
N ALA A 848 22.06 -12.29 -34.52
CA ALA A 848 22.97 -12.25 -33.38
C ALA A 848 22.37 -11.59 -32.13
N SER A 849 21.52 -10.56 -32.26
CA SER A 849 20.84 -9.94 -31.11
C SER A 849 19.72 -10.81 -30.55
N LEU A 850 18.89 -11.40 -31.43
CA LEU A 850 17.86 -12.37 -31.01
C LEU A 850 18.49 -13.54 -30.26
N LEU A 851 19.62 -14.08 -30.73
CA LEU A 851 20.36 -15.13 -30.02
C LEU A 851 20.85 -14.74 -28.61
N GLN A 852 20.63 -13.52 -28.11
CA GLN A 852 20.97 -13.12 -26.72
C GLN A 852 19.73 -12.68 -25.90
N PHE A 853 18.54 -12.75 -26.50
CA PHE A 853 17.27 -12.29 -25.89
C PHE A 853 16.54 -13.42 -25.14
N TYR A 854 15.99 -13.08 -23.98
CA TYR A 854 15.11 -13.92 -23.16
C TYR A 854 13.99 -13.03 -22.58
N SER A 855 12.73 -13.45 -22.70
CA SER A 855 11.61 -12.71 -22.12
C SER A 855 11.59 -12.74 -20.59
N ASP A 856 11.97 -13.88 -20.00
CA ASP A 856 11.89 -14.15 -18.57
C ASP A 856 13.06 -14.98 -18.04
N LEU A 857 13.09 -15.12 -16.71
CA LEU A 857 14.12 -15.86 -15.99
C LEU A 857 14.09 -17.36 -16.28
N TYR A 858 12.91 -17.96 -16.52
CA TYR A 858 12.78 -19.39 -16.79
C TYR A 858 13.53 -19.80 -18.07
N HIS A 859 13.31 -19.07 -19.17
CA HIS A 859 14.00 -19.35 -20.44
C HIS A 859 15.52 -19.10 -20.33
N LEU A 860 15.92 -18.06 -19.59
CA LEU A 860 17.34 -17.78 -19.32
C LEU A 860 18.01 -18.90 -18.51
N ALA A 861 17.31 -19.44 -17.52
CA ALA A 861 17.80 -20.52 -16.67
C ALA A 861 17.82 -21.88 -17.39
N LEU A 862 16.83 -22.16 -18.25
CA LEU A 862 16.83 -23.38 -19.08
C LEU A 862 18.00 -23.43 -20.05
N ASP A 863 18.33 -22.32 -20.73
CA ASP A 863 19.43 -22.30 -21.69
C ASP A 863 20.82 -22.46 -21.03
N ARG A 864 20.99 -21.85 -19.85
CA ARG A 864 22.28 -21.74 -19.16
C ARG A 864 22.53 -22.82 -18.11
N GLY A 865 21.48 -23.35 -17.49
CA GLY A 865 21.58 -24.28 -16.36
C GLY A 865 22.29 -25.57 -16.73
N SER A 866 23.00 -26.16 -15.76
CA SER A 866 23.53 -27.52 -15.88
C SER A 866 22.43 -28.52 -16.25
N SER A 867 22.83 -29.72 -16.71
CA SER A 867 21.88 -30.82 -16.91
C SER A 867 21.19 -31.22 -15.60
N ALA A 868 21.89 -31.09 -14.45
CA ALA A 868 21.32 -31.32 -13.13
C ALA A 868 20.27 -30.26 -12.76
N ALA A 869 20.54 -28.98 -13.03
CA ALA A 869 19.57 -27.90 -12.82
C ALA A 869 18.31 -28.07 -13.67
N ARG A 870 18.46 -28.40 -14.97
CA ARG A 870 17.33 -28.69 -15.85
C ARG A 870 16.50 -29.90 -15.41
N GLY A 871 17.13 -30.97 -14.94
CA GLY A 871 16.41 -32.09 -14.32
C GLY A 871 15.59 -31.62 -13.12
N LYS A 872 16.20 -30.86 -12.21
CA LYS A 872 15.51 -30.31 -11.02
C LYS A 872 14.37 -29.33 -11.31
N ILE A 873 14.42 -28.60 -12.41
CA ILE A 873 13.32 -27.74 -12.89
C ILE A 873 12.14 -28.58 -13.38
N ASN A 874 12.41 -29.65 -14.14
CA ASN A 874 11.37 -30.52 -14.68
C ASN A 874 10.74 -31.43 -13.60
N ASP A 875 11.52 -31.84 -12.60
CA ASP A 875 11.11 -32.76 -11.53
C ASP A 875 10.54 -32.05 -10.29
N ILE A 876 10.35 -30.73 -10.31
CA ILE A 876 9.87 -29.99 -9.12
C ILE A 876 8.39 -30.31 -8.81
N PRO A 877 8.05 -30.74 -7.59
CA PRO A 877 6.65 -30.93 -7.20
C PRO A 877 5.86 -29.63 -7.28
N PHE A 878 4.70 -29.65 -7.96
CA PHE A 878 3.80 -28.48 -8.09
C PHE A 878 3.42 -27.90 -6.71
N THR A 879 3.26 -28.75 -5.69
CA THR A 879 2.94 -28.31 -4.32
C THR A 879 3.99 -27.37 -3.77
N MET A 880 5.26 -27.73 -3.89
CA MET A 880 6.37 -26.93 -3.39
C MET A 880 6.61 -25.68 -4.24
N ALA A 881 6.46 -25.77 -5.57
CA ALA A 881 6.56 -24.61 -6.44
C ALA A 881 5.49 -23.56 -6.09
N GLU A 882 4.22 -23.95 -6.03
CA GLU A 882 3.13 -23.03 -5.69
C GLU A 882 3.26 -22.48 -4.25
N THR A 883 3.71 -23.27 -3.27
CA THR A 883 3.91 -22.76 -1.90
C THR A 883 5.14 -21.83 -1.76
N VAL A 884 6.21 -22.03 -2.54
CA VAL A 884 7.31 -21.05 -2.62
C VAL A 884 6.81 -19.75 -3.28
N PHE A 885 6.01 -19.86 -4.35
CA PHE A 885 5.36 -18.69 -4.97
C PHE A 885 4.43 -17.96 -3.99
N GLU A 886 3.53 -18.66 -3.29
CA GLU A 886 2.64 -18.08 -2.28
C GLU A 886 3.44 -17.29 -1.22
N MET A 887 4.54 -17.85 -0.69
CA MET A 887 5.38 -17.14 0.30
C MET A 887 6.08 -15.90 -0.27
N LEU A 888 6.59 -15.95 -1.50
CA LEU A 888 7.21 -14.80 -2.15
C LEU A 888 6.18 -13.71 -2.48
N ALA A 889 5.00 -14.10 -2.98
CA ALA A 889 3.92 -13.18 -3.35
C ALA A 889 3.19 -12.56 -2.15
N MET A 890 3.18 -13.24 -0.99
CA MET A 890 2.69 -12.69 0.29
C MET A 890 3.69 -11.75 0.97
N THR A 891 4.99 -11.95 0.78
CA THR A 891 6.04 -11.08 1.38
C THR A 891 6.44 -9.92 0.46
N ARG A 892 6.30 -10.05 -0.87
CA ARG A 892 6.61 -8.98 -1.83
C ARG A 892 8.04 -8.45 -1.67
N VAL A 893 8.99 -9.34 -1.41
CA VAL A 893 10.39 -8.97 -1.09
C VAL A 893 10.99 -8.00 -2.11
N LEU A 894 10.77 -8.17 -3.41
CA LEU A 894 11.30 -7.27 -4.46
C LEU A 894 10.70 -5.85 -4.44
N SER A 895 9.51 -5.66 -3.87
CA SER A 895 8.85 -4.35 -3.74
C SER A 895 9.18 -3.61 -2.46
N PHE A 896 9.69 -4.32 -1.45
CA PHE A 896 9.97 -3.78 -0.11
C PHE A 896 11.41 -4.07 0.36
N SER A 897 12.39 -4.22 -0.57
CA SER A 897 13.83 -4.43 -0.27
C SER A 897 14.77 -3.75 -1.26
#